data_AF-A0A433RJF3-F1
#
_entry.id   AF-A0A433RJF3-F1
#
_cell.length_a   1.000
_cell.length_b   1.000
_cell.length_c   1.000
_cell.angle_alpha   90.00
_cell.angle_beta   90.00
_cell.angle_gamma   90.00
#
_symmetry.space_group_name_H-M   'P 1'
#
loop_
_entity.id
_entity.type
_entity.pdbx_description
1 polymer ?
#
loop_
_entity_poly.entity_id
_entity_poly.type
_entity_poly.pdbx_seq_one_letter_code
_entity_poly.pdbx_strand_id
1 'polypeptide(L)'
;MNRIRGKKSLSAILSISLLLGLFAAQLTAHAEPRKSQWPAEQQAEDQSEPIAPDIGHPLTEDQQPYDQPSETAFRNKDAESDASSEQRIIVKYKSGASLGQIQAKLASTQSATQSWELAKSGLGVMKLSPKADMDKAIAALKKDPNVLYAEPDSKVRIASLPNDPRFGEQWGLHNEGQPADGDMVDDVFVDGVKLYGTVDTDINAPEAWDISQGSDSVVVAVLDTGIDIAHPDLTNNIWVNKREIPGNGLDDDRNGFVDDVHGWDFYNKDNSLFDAWDGDIHGTQVAGILAASANNGIGIAGTAPKVKVLPLKVIGPDGTGYVSDIIQAIQYAEQAGAQVANLSWVTSVPSVALKEAIEASPLLFVAAAGNDLGNGTSNAVRDLDRIPVYPAAYDSDNILSVGAMSFYKQLMWYSNYGKETVDVAAPGTSILSTVPTRNIGLGAQIGNGKYKAIVNSIGFELIKDDQKRLEAFKKALQYLKPSGNSNPKILLVQDDESEIPSRIDFLPVYRTLLDSTGYTYDRLTLLPGASGPSLDTLKSYDIVIWFTGIATGAVIDDGKSTYRSTNLTETDQQNLTGYLNGGGNLLLSGSVALGGITDSSFMNEMLHLEFVRQENSDNESWSTASGVPGSLYNGQAYDLTDSGLFADMESNDPSIAVMNLEIPTTDYARGSGTSFAAPFASGTAALLFSQDPLASAEDVKERIMLGGKPFSDLEGKTVSGKMVDAYKALNPHDIPGKPIHGSGAQGTLDGAKEKRDDVYYVYLRAGETLNVSLTGTAGTDFDLYLYNPSAASVSAVAGMAASSEKSNSSSETISYKAAKAGYYYIDVYAFAGAGNYSLRKSQDYRDKSAGTYEDTNPAVVFTGTWLTVSKPEYSGGTAKQLNEAGQAEFSFTGNQIEWIAFKDSNQGIADVYIDGKKAASPSLFSSSFLPKQSVFKQTMPYGVHTIRIDWTGNKDWQSSAAAVNVDSFFVSNAPETFTVTLQEDDLGAIYYGDWRTYSSASYSGGLQASSGNKGDYVDISFTGTGVKLLANLFPYIGGEASITIDHHSETAQTISFKGDNDQYQVPVYDSGKLSNGPHVLRIVNTSPDPSYSTISVDALIVTKATREETMPEPVTIIEEYYPSVVYEGVWNTSFSRKHSGISAKYSNVSGSYAEYTFESNKIKVLGETGPNRGKVNIYIDGQLVTKTPIDLYSSKYQYRAAIFESDILDFGKHTIKVVNAGEKNEKSSGTYVSIDAFLVVGAADDGFGTEQPPED
;
A
#
# COMPACT_ATOMS: atom_id res chain seq x y z
N MET A 1 5.88 -10.48 59.21
CA MET A 1 6.05 -10.24 60.66
C MET A 1 6.60 -8.82 60.88
N ASN A 2 6.29 -8.21 62.03
CA ASN A 2 7.04 -7.15 62.77
C ASN A 2 8.44 -6.74 62.25
N ARG A 3 8.96 -5.50 62.35
CA ARG A 3 8.56 -4.15 62.89
C ARG A 3 9.85 -3.28 62.72
N ILE A 4 9.90 -1.96 62.46
CA ILE A 4 9.57 -0.79 63.32
C ILE A 4 10.07 0.52 62.61
N ARG A 5 9.21 1.57 62.58
CA ARG A 5 9.40 3.05 62.82
C ARG A 5 10.76 3.73 62.50
N GLY A 6 10.88 5.01 62.08
CA GLY A 6 9.97 6.19 61.92
C GLY A 6 10.84 7.47 61.71
N LYS A 7 10.39 8.74 61.56
CA LYS A 7 9.11 9.45 61.79
C LYS A 7 8.99 10.73 60.90
N LYS A 8 7.73 11.15 60.66
CA LYS A 8 7.10 12.52 60.70
C LYS A 8 7.99 13.73 61.13
N SER A 9 7.85 14.97 60.63
CA SER A 9 6.61 15.79 60.50
C SER A 9 6.78 17.22 59.89
N LEU A 10 5.82 17.65 59.05
CA LEU A 10 5.06 18.93 59.03
C LEU A 10 5.70 20.36 58.86
N SER A 11 5.23 21.05 57.80
CA SER A 11 4.49 22.36 57.81
C SER A 11 5.17 23.75 57.72
N ALA A 12 4.87 24.46 56.61
CA ALA A 12 4.05 25.71 56.54
C ALA A 12 4.68 27.14 56.35
N ILE A 13 4.16 27.82 55.29
CA ILE A 13 3.65 29.23 55.21
C ILE A 13 4.52 30.42 54.67
N LEU A 14 4.05 30.95 53.52
CA LEU A 14 3.98 32.33 52.96
C LEU A 14 5.19 33.30 52.80
N SER A 15 5.48 33.61 51.52
CA SER A 15 5.41 34.95 50.84
C SER A 15 6.26 36.17 51.27
N ILE A 16 7.02 36.76 50.31
CA ILE A 16 6.76 38.08 49.63
C ILE A 16 7.92 38.54 48.70
N SER A 17 7.56 38.83 47.43
CA SER A 17 8.03 39.77 46.38
C SER A 17 9.44 40.44 46.28
N LEU A 18 9.95 40.40 45.02
CA LEU A 18 10.74 41.40 44.23
C LEU A 18 12.12 41.95 44.70
N LEU A 19 13.19 41.70 43.91
CA LEU A 19 13.70 42.64 42.87
C LEU A 19 14.76 42.00 41.93
N LEU A 20 15.13 42.68 40.83
CA LEU A 20 15.94 42.19 39.68
C LEU A 20 17.46 42.05 39.94
N GLY A 21 18.15 41.17 39.18
CA GLY A 21 19.62 41.26 39.05
C GLY A 21 20.41 40.14 38.34
N LEU A 22 20.26 39.97 37.01
CA LEU A 22 21.30 39.53 36.03
C LEU A 22 22.03 38.15 36.11
N PHE A 23 22.11 37.51 34.92
CA PHE A 23 23.01 36.43 34.44
C PHE A 23 22.89 34.97 34.93
N ALA A 24 22.14 34.19 34.14
CA ALA A 24 22.46 32.89 33.52
C ALA A 24 23.43 31.88 34.17
N ALA A 25 22.93 30.65 34.41
CA ALA A 25 23.43 29.40 33.79
C ALA A 25 22.53 28.18 34.12
N GLN A 26 22.37 27.28 33.12
CA GLN A 26 22.08 25.83 33.23
C GLN A 26 20.85 25.34 34.03
N LEU A 27 19.84 24.78 33.35
CA LEU A 27 19.59 23.32 33.26
C LEU A 27 18.21 23.02 32.62
N THR A 28 18.21 22.52 31.38
CA THR A 28 17.33 21.47 30.83
C THR A 28 17.77 21.20 29.39
N ALA A 29 18.29 20.01 29.11
CA ALA A 29 18.41 19.51 27.75
C ALA A 29 17.35 18.43 27.57
N HIS A 30 16.44 18.61 26.62
CA HIS A 30 15.66 17.51 26.06
C HIS A 30 16.51 16.85 24.96
N ALA A 31 16.30 15.56 24.72
CA ALA A 31 16.92 14.89 23.60
C ALA A 31 16.17 15.25 22.30
N GLU A 32 16.87 15.78 21.31
CA GLU A 32 16.34 15.93 19.94
C GLU A 32 16.68 14.67 19.12
N PRO A 33 15.83 14.28 18.15
CA PRO A 33 16.19 13.27 17.15
C PRO A 33 17.37 13.77 16.31
N ARG A 34 18.38 12.92 16.11
CA ARG A 34 19.61 13.29 15.40
C ARG A 34 19.36 13.46 13.90
N LYS A 35 19.31 14.71 13.43
CA LYS A 35 19.45 15.01 12.00
C LYS A 35 20.82 14.55 11.50
N SER A 36 20.86 13.92 10.34
CA SER A 36 22.10 13.74 9.57
C SER A 36 22.79 15.08 9.37
N GLN A 37 24.03 15.23 9.86
CA GLN A 37 24.81 16.46 9.72
C GLN A 37 25.92 16.29 8.69
N TRP A 38 25.60 16.62 7.44
CA TRP A 38 26.60 17.02 6.45
C TRP A 38 26.82 18.54 6.59
N PRO A 39 28.05 19.04 6.80
CA PRO A 39 28.29 20.49 6.90
C PRO A 39 28.26 21.16 5.53
N ALA A 40 27.38 22.13 5.36
CA ALA A 40 27.43 23.05 4.22
C ALA A 40 28.49 24.15 4.44
N GLU A 41 29.13 24.55 3.34
CA GLU A 41 29.97 25.75 3.15
C GLU A 41 31.19 25.99 4.06
N GLN A 42 32.38 25.76 3.47
CA GLN A 42 33.47 26.73 3.57
C GLN A 42 33.99 27.09 2.18
N GLN A 43 33.93 28.37 1.83
CA GLN A 43 34.70 28.91 0.70
C GLN A 43 36.20 28.85 1.05
N ALA A 44 36.99 28.19 0.22
CA ALA A 44 38.45 28.25 0.25
C ALA A 44 38.96 28.60 -1.15
N GLU A 45 39.90 29.54 -1.23
CA GLU A 45 40.41 30.07 -2.49
C GLU A 45 41.30 29.05 -3.23
N ASP A 46 41.19 29.03 -4.56
CA ASP A 46 42.09 28.35 -5.47
C ASP A 46 43.54 28.84 -5.29
N GLN A 47 44.43 27.98 -4.78
CA GLN A 47 45.84 27.86 -5.20
C GLN A 47 46.43 26.47 -4.86
N SER A 48 46.75 25.65 -5.85
CA SER A 48 48.08 25.01 -6.06
C SER A 48 48.07 23.86 -7.08
N GLU A 49 49.21 23.66 -7.75
CA GLU A 49 49.36 22.85 -8.97
C GLU A 49 49.29 21.32 -8.74
N PRO A 50 48.81 20.53 -9.74
CA PRO A 50 48.79 19.07 -9.65
C PRO A 50 50.19 18.46 -9.86
N ILE A 51 50.65 17.66 -8.90
CA ILE A 51 51.84 16.81 -9.04
C ILE A 51 51.42 15.47 -9.65
N ALA A 52 51.97 15.13 -10.82
CA ALA A 52 51.69 13.87 -11.50
C ALA A 52 52.44 12.67 -10.88
N PRO A 53 51.80 11.50 -10.70
CA PRO A 53 52.49 10.25 -10.44
C PRO A 53 53.13 9.66 -11.71
N ASP A 54 54.35 9.17 -11.55
CA ASP A 54 55.17 8.52 -12.59
C ASP A 54 54.70 7.07 -12.86
N ILE A 55 54.51 6.70 -14.13
CA ILE A 55 54.11 5.34 -14.54
C ILE A 55 55.20 4.65 -15.37
N GLY A 56 55.90 3.73 -14.72
CA GLY A 56 57.00 2.97 -15.31
C GLY A 56 56.58 1.62 -15.91
N HIS A 57 56.77 1.49 -17.22
CA HIS A 57 56.90 0.26 -18.02
C HIS A 57 55.62 -0.48 -18.51
N PRO A 58 55.71 -1.16 -19.69
CA PRO A 58 54.64 -1.07 -20.69
C PRO A 58 53.86 -2.37 -20.94
N LEU A 59 52.61 -2.20 -21.38
CA LEU A 59 51.81 -3.26 -22.01
C LEU A 59 51.91 -3.14 -23.54
N THR A 60 51.88 -4.29 -24.22
CA THR A 60 52.05 -4.40 -25.69
C THR A 60 50.74 -4.21 -26.45
N GLU A 61 50.85 -3.83 -27.73
CA GLU A 61 49.77 -3.53 -28.67
C GLU A 61 48.69 -4.62 -28.76
N ASP A 62 47.44 -4.30 -28.36
CA ASP A 62 46.20 -4.59 -29.13
C ASP A 62 44.89 -4.05 -28.48
N GLN A 63 44.91 -2.84 -27.90
CA GLN A 63 43.69 -2.06 -27.62
C GLN A 63 43.95 -0.56 -27.87
N GLN A 64 43.21 0.06 -28.80
CA GLN A 64 43.11 1.52 -28.91
C GLN A 64 41.88 2.00 -28.15
N PRO A 65 42.01 2.88 -27.14
CA PRO A 65 40.87 3.58 -26.56
C PRO A 65 40.24 4.52 -27.59
N TYR A 66 38.91 4.59 -27.59
CA TYR A 66 38.17 5.63 -28.32
C TYR A 66 38.18 6.91 -27.48
N ASP A 67 38.70 8.02 -28.01
CA ASP A 67 38.72 9.30 -27.29
C ASP A 67 37.30 9.78 -26.95
N GLN A 68 37.00 9.85 -25.66
CA GLN A 68 35.82 10.57 -25.14
C GLN A 68 36.11 12.09 -25.18
N PRO A 69 35.25 12.93 -25.79
CA PRO A 69 35.40 14.38 -25.71
C PRO A 69 35.13 14.87 -24.28
N SER A 70 36.00 15.70 -23.73
CA SER A 70 35.89 16.21 -22.35
C SER A 70 34.60 16.99 -22.10
N GLU A 71 33.90 16.67 -21.01
CA GLU A 71 32.58 17.21 -20.61
C GLU A 71 32.52 18.72 -20.33
N THR A 72 33.66 19.42 -20.29
CA THR A 72 33.76 20.83 -19.89
C THR A 72 33.27 21.85 -20.94
N ALA A 73 32.80 21.41 -22.12
CA ALA A 73 32.41 22.29 -23.23
C ALA A 73 30.94 22.78 -23.20
N PHE A 74 30.07 22.20 -22.36
CA PHE A 74 28.61 22.43 -22.42
C PHE A 74 28.00 23.30 -21.32
N ARG A 75 28.77 23.79 -20.34
CA ARG A 75 28.27 24.69 -19.29
C ARG A 75 28.49 26.16 -19.67
N ASN A 76 27.44 26.98 -19.50
CA ASN A 76 27.31 28.42 -19.79
C ASN A 76 27.29 28.84 -21.27
N LYS A 77 26.07 28.97 -21.82
CA LYS A 77 25.82 29.94 -22.91
C LYS A 77 24.44 30.64 -22.93
N ASP A 78 23.72 30.64 -21.81
CA ASP A 78 22.42 31.32 -21.67
C ASP A 78 22.55 32.82 -21.35
N ALA A 79 23.30 33.57 -22.18
CA ALA A 79 23.46 35.03 -22.03
C ALA A 79 23.91 35.77 -23.31
N GLU A 80 23.46 35.39 -24.52
CA GLU A 80 23.67 36.22 -25.71
C GLU A 80 22.50 36.12 -26.70
N SER A 81 22.14 37.24 -27.34
CA SER A 81 20.89 37.38 -28.11
C SER A 81 20.96 36.70 -29.49
N ASP A 82 20.23 35.59 -29.66
CA ASP A 82 20.20 34.86 -30.93
C ASP A 82 19.20 35.45 -31.95
N ALA A 83 19.63 36.49 -32.65
CA ALA A 83 18.92 37.05 -33.81
C ALA A 83 19.17 36.25 -35.12
N SER A 84 19.54 34.97 -35.02
CA SER A 84 20.00 34.14 -36.15
C SER A 84 19.51 32.68 -36.12
N SER A 85 18.34 32.42 -35.51
CA SER A 85 17.76 31.07 -35.50
C SER A 85 17.43 30.57 -36.93
N GLU A 86 17.90 29.36 -37.26
CA GLU A 86 17.57 28.75 -38.56
C GLU A 86 16.09 28.34 -38.62
N GLN A 87 15.33 28.95 -39.52
CA GLN A 87 13.94 28.60 -39.77
C GLN A 87 13.83 27.43 -40.76
N ARG A 88 13.15 26.35 -40.37
CA ARG A 88 12.87 25.18 -41.21
C ARG A 88 11.38 24.82 -41.18
N ILE A 89 10.86 24.25 -42.26
CA ILE A 89 9.51 23.68 -42.40
C ILE A 89 9.63 22.22 -42.82
N ILE A 90 8.89 21.32 -42.18
CA ILE A 90 8.59 19.99 -42.70
C ILE A 90 7.32 20.09 -43.56
N VAL A 91 7.32 19.45 -44.73
CA VAL A 91 6.17 19.40 -45.63
C VAL A 91 5.95 17.99 -46.19
N LYS A 92 4.72 17.50 -46.05
CA LYS A 92 4.24 16.26 -46.66
C LYS A 92 3.56 16.56 -47.98
N TYR A 93 3.88 15.79 -49.01
CA TYR A 93 3.28 15.97 -50.34
C TYR A 93 2.62 14.70 -50.87
N LYS A 94 1.63 14.90 -51.75
CA LYS A 94 0.82 13.84 -52.34
C LYS A 94 1.63 13.03 -53.34
N SER A 95 1.29 11.75 -53.49
CA SER A 95 1.93 10.85 -54.46
C SER A 95 1.85 11.44 -55.88
N GLY A 96 3.00 11.53 -56.56
CA GLY A 96 3.12 12.15 -57.89
C GLY A 96 3.53 13.63 -57.88
N ALA A 97 3.52 14.31 -56.73
CA ALA A 97 4.18 15.60 -56.54
C ALA A 97 5.65 15.42 -56.12
N SER A 98 6.46 16.47 -56.30
CA SER A 98 7.86 16.51 -55.89
C SER A 98 8.17 17.73 -55.04
N LEU A 99 9.12 17.60 -54.11
CA LEU A 99 9.53 18.69 -53.22
C LEU A 99 9.95 19.94 -54.00
N GLY A 100 10.68 19.78 -55.12
CA GLY A 100 11.13 20.88 -55.96
C GLY A 100 10.01 21.69 -56.62
N GLN A 101 8.86 21.08 -56.96
CA GLN A 101 7.70 21.80 -57.50
C GLN A 101 7.03 22.68 -56.43
N ILE A 102 7.00 22.18 -55.20
CA ILE A 102 6.40 22.88 -54.05
C ILE A 102 7.35 24.01 -53.59
N GLN A 103 8.65 23.72 -53.54
CA GLN A 103 9.70 24.71 -53.23
C GLN A 103 9.68 25.86 -54.24
N ALA A 104 9.57 25.58 -55.54
CA ALA A 104 9.55 26.61 -56.58
C ALA A 104 8.36 27.58 -56.43
N LYS A 105 7.19 27.09 -56.00
CA LYS A 105 6.05 27.96 -55.69
C LYS A 105 6.28 28.80 -54.44
N LEU A 106 6.78 28.21 -53.36
CA LEU A 106 7.05 28.94 -52.10
C LEU A 106 8.19 29.96 -52.25
N ALA A 107 9.22 29.65 -53.03
CA ALA A 107 10.33 30.54 -53.34
C ALA A 107 9.89 31.84 -54.04
N SER A 108 8.75 31.82 -54.77
CA SER A 108 8.19 33.02 -55.41
C SER A 108 7.54 34.01 -54.44
N THR A 109 7.31 33.63 -53.16
CA THR A 109 6.58 34.45 -52.18
C THR A 109 7.26 34.59 -50.81
N GLN A 110 8.05 33.61 -50.34
CA GLN A 110 8.60 33.58 -48.98
C GLN A 110 10.10 33.19 -48.89
N SER A 111 10.81 33.10 -50.02
CA SER A 111 12.27 32.85 -50.05
C SER A 111 12.73 31.58 -49.32
N ALA A 112 12.21 30.42 -49.71
CA ALA A 112 12.82 29.13 -49.36
C ALA A 112 14.25 29.05 -49.97
N THR A 113 15.27 28.86 -49.13
CA THR A 113 16.69 28.97 -49.51
C THR A 113 17.33 27.64 -49.85
N GLN A 114 16.91 26.56 -49.18
CA GLN A 114 17.40 25.19 -49.37
C GLN A 114 16.26 24.20 -49.11
N SER A 115 16.34 22.99 -49.66
CA SER A 115 15.42 21.90 -49.32
C SER A 115 16.04 20.53 -49.57
N TRP A 116 15.64 19.52 -48.80
CA TRP A 116 16.05 18.12 -48.96
C TRP A 116 14.88 17.17 -48.66
N GLU A 117 14.87 16.00 -49.29
CA GLU A 117 13.88 14.96 -49.02
C GLU A 117 14.32 14.09 -47.83
N LEU A 118 13.36 13.69 -46.99
CA LEU A 118 13.58 12.69 -45.95
C LEU A 118 13.33 11.31 -46.58
N ALA A 119 14.37 10.48 -46.64
CA ALA A 119 14.40 9.30 -47.52
C ALA A 119 13.19 8.37 -47.37
N LYS A 120 12.56 8.01 -48.50
CA LYS A 120 11.39 7.10 -48.62
C LYS A 120 10.10 7.52 -47.89
N SER A 121 10.05 8.71 -47.29
CA SER A 121 8.92 9.12 -46.44
C SER A 121 7.82 9.93 -47.17
N GLY A 122 8.11 10.52 -48.34
CA GLY A 122 7.23 11.53 -48.96
C GLY A 122 7.15 12.85 -48.18
N LEU A 123 8.10 13.07 -47.26
CA LEU A 123 8.35 14.33 -46.58
C LEU A 123 9.59 14.99 -47.16
N GLY A 124 9.59 16.31 -47.16
CA GLY A 124 10.80 17.10 -47.36
C GLY A 124 10.88 18.23 -46.37
N VAL A 125 12.09 18.71 -46.15
CA VAL A 125 12.37 19.87 -45.31
C VAL A 125 12.70 21.06 -46.22
N MET A 126 12.19 22.24 -45.88
CA MET A 126 12.52 23.51 -46.52
C MET A 126 13.11 24.48 -45.51
N LYS A 127 14.32 24.97 -45.76
CA LYS A 127 14.95 26.03 -44.98
C LYS A 127 14.49 27.39 -45.50
N LEU A 128 13.89 28.21 -44.64
CA LEU A 128 13.49 29.57 -45.00
C LEU A 128 14.65 30.55 -44.86
N SER A 129 14.54 31.72 -45.48
CA SER A 129 15.46 32.82 -45.19
C SER A 129 15.24 33.35 -43.76
N PRO A 130 16.26 33.85 -43.04
CA PRO A 130 16.10 34.39 -41.67
C PRO A 130 15.12 35.57 -41.53
N LYS A 131 14.62 36.14 -42.65
CA LYS A 131 13.63 37.22 -42.70
C LYS A 131 12.27 36.77 -43.24
N ALA A 132 12.09 35.47 -43.49
CA ALA A 132 10.82 34.92 -43.90
C ALA A 132 9.83 34.91 -42.72
N ASP A 133 8.55 34.88 -43.09
CA ASP A 133 7.44 34.76 -42.16
C ASP A 133 6.97 33.30 -42.17
N MET A 134 7.31 32.56 -41.11
CA MET A 134 7.06 31.12 -40.97
C MET A 134 5.57 30.79 -41.16
N ASP A 135 4.69 31.52 -40.48
CA ASP A 135 3.26 31.26 -40.50
C ASP A 135 2.66 31.54 -41.88
N LYS A 136 3.08 32.62 -42.55
CA LYS A 136 2.69 32.88 -43.95
C LYS A 136 3.22 31.83 -44.91
N ALA A 137 4.43 31.29 -44.68
CA ALA A 137 4.99 30.22 -45.51
C ALA A 137 4.22 28.91 -45.34
N ILE A 138 3.91 28.51 -44.11
CA ILE A 138 3.05 27.35 -43.80
C ILE A 138 1.65 27.53 -44.38
N ALA A 139 1.02 28.70 -44.19
CA ALA A 139 -0.31 28.99 -44.72
C ALA A 139 -0.35 29.02 -46.26
N ALA A 140 0.76 29.34 -46.93
CA ALA A 140 0.88 29.23 -48.38
C ALA A 140 1.03 27.77 -48.83
N LEU A 141 1.81 26.95 -48.11
CA LEU A 141 1.97 25.52 -48.38
C LEU A 141 0.66 24.74 -48.16
N LYS A 142 -0.05 24.99 -47.05
CA LYS A 142 -1.37 24.38 -46.76
C LYS A 142 -2.43 24.68 -47.83
N LYS A 143 -2.24 25.71 -48.67
CA LYS A 143 -3.12 26.05 -49.82
C LYS A 143 -2.72 25.39 -51.14
N ASP A 144 -1.58 24.69 -51.22
CA ASP A 144 -1.20 23.98 -52.43
C ASP A 144 -1.95 22.64 -52.51
N PRO A 145 -2.71 22.35 -53.59
CA PRO A 145 -3.43 21.08 -53.72
C PRO A 145 -2.53 19.84 -53.72
N ASN A 146 -1.21 19.98 -53.87
CA ASN A 146 -0.23 18.91 -53.83
C ASN A 146 0.39 18.66 -52.43
N VAL A 147 0.15 19.56 -51.47
CA VAL A 147 0.58 19.40 -50.07
C VAL A 147 -0.51 18.63 -49.32
N LEU A 148 -0.09 17.81 -48.34
CA LEU A 148 -0.97 17.19 -47.35
C LEU A 148 -0.95 18.00 -46.06
N TYR A 149 0.24 18.27 -45.53
CA TYR A 149 0.43 19.18 -44.40
C TYR A 149 1.80 19.86 -44.49
N ALA A 150 1.94 20.97 -43.77
CA ALA A 150 3.19 21.69 -43.56
C ALA A 150 3.21 22.28 -42.15
N GLU A 151 4.36 22.21 -41.49
CA GLU A 151 4.55 22.55 -40.08
C GLU A 151 5.98 23.07 -39.82
N PRO A 152 6.23 23.78 -38.71
CA PRO A 152 7.59 24.16 -38.33
C PRO A 152 8.42 22.91 -38.02
N ASP A 153 9.65 22.89 -38.52
CA ASP A 153 10.63 21.86 -38.17
C ASP A 153 11.37 22.34 -36.92
N SER A 154 10.74 22.07 -35.78
CA SER A 154 11.15 22.49 -34.44
C SER A 154 12.48 21.86 -34.02
N LYS A 155 13.30 22.64 -33.30
CA LYS A 155 14.46 22.07 -32.59
C LYS A 155 13.95 21.22 -31.43
N VAL A 156 14.31 19.94 -31.42
CA VAL A 156 14.21 19.12 -30.21
C VAL A 156 15.32 19.52 -29.23
N ARG A 157 15.00 19.50 -27.93
CA ARG A 157 15.97 19.59 -26.84
C ARG A 157 16.17 18.19 -26.25
N ILE A 158 17.32 17.93 -25.64
CA ILE A 158 17.46 16.77 -24.75
C ILE A 158 16.55 17.06 -23.54
N ALA A 159 15.72 16.08 -23.13
CA ALA A 159 14.96 16.19 -21.90
C ALA A 159 15.93 16.45 -20.73
N SER A 160 15.55 17.28 -19.76
CA SER A 160 16.39 17.48 -18.58
C SER A 160 16.35 16.23 -17.72
N LEU A 161 17.27 15.30 -17.99
CA LEU A 161 17.43 14.08 -17.20
C LEU A 161 17.72 14.44 -15.74
N PRO A 162 17.25 13.63 -14.77
CA PRO A 162 17.53 13.87 -13.37
C PRO A 162 19.03 13.92 -13.07
N ASN A 163 19.44 14.71 -12.09
CA ASN A 163 20.84 14.86 -11.69
C ASN A 163 21.37 13.71 -10.80
N ASP A 164 20.55 12.69 -10.60
CA ASP A 164 20.75 11.62 -9.61
C ASP A 164 21.83 10.64 -10.10
N PRO A 165 22.90 10.37 -9.32
CA PRO A 165 24.13 9.74 -9.82
C PRO A 165 23.98 8.39 -10.53
N ARG A 166 22.94 7.61 -10.21
CA ARG A 166 22.68 6.29 -10.80
C ARG A 166 21.50 6.29 -11.80
N PHE A 167 20.94 7.44 -12.17
CA PHE A 167 19.81 7.50 -13.11
C PHE A 167 20.14 6.81 -14.46
N GLY A 168 21.36 6.97 -15.00
CA GLY A 168 21.79 6.32 -16.25
C GLY A 168 21.76 4.78 -16.21
N GLU A 169 21.72 4.17 -15.02
CA GLU A 169 21.61 2.72 -14.84
C GLU A 169 20.18 2.17 -14.88
N GLN A 170 19.17 3.06 -14.83
CA GLN A 170 17.75 2.72 -14.74
C GLN A 170 17.09 2.55 -16.11
N TRP A 171 17.51 1.51 -16.83
CA TRP A 171 17.00 1.21 -18.19
C TRP A 171 15.47 1.19 -18.28
N GLY A 172 14.75 0.80 -17.23
CA GLY A 172 13.28 0.74 -17.25
C GLY A 172 12.60 2.11 -17.40
N LEU A 173 13.25 3.18 -16.91
CA LEU A 173 12.79 4.56 -17.06
C LEU A 173 13.27 5.17 -18.39
N HIS A 174 14.53 4.90 -18.76
CA HIS A 174 15.20 5.49 -19.93
C HIS A 174 16.27 4.53 -20.49
N ASN A 175 16.05 3.96 -21.68
CA ASN A 175 16.94 2.95 -22.29
C ASN A 175 17.65 3.51 -23.53
N GLU A 176 18.90 3.94 -23.33
CA GLU A 176 19.80 4.40 -24.41
C GLU A 176 20.62 3.25 -25.02
N GLY A 177 20.34 2.00 -24.62
CA GLY A 177 21.12 0.83 -24.98
C GLY A 177 22.28 0.54 -24.04
N GLN A 178 22.24 1.07 -22.81
CA GLN A 178 23.22 0.79 -21.76
C GLN A 178 23.25 -0.73 -21.43
N PRO A 179 24.39 -1.28 -20.97
CA PRO A 179 24.42 -2.62 -20.41
C PRO A 179 23.62 -2.67 -19.10
N ALA A 180 22.91 -3.77 -18.88
CA ALA A 180 22.30 -4.07 -17.59
C ALA A 180 23.30 -4.85 -16.72
N ASP A 181 24.22 -4.14 -16.06
CA ASP A 181 25.27 -4.75 -15.22
C ASP A 181 24.76 -5.13 -13.81
N GLY A 182 25.01 -6.37 -13.36
CA GLY A 182 24.65 -6.86 -12.01
C GLY A 182 24.77 -8.40 -11.89
N ASP A 183 24.80 -8.94 -10.66
CA ASP A 183 25.30 -10.30 -10.35
C ASP A 183 24.53 -11.50 -10.96
N MET A 184 23.36 -11.29 -11.58
CA MET A 184 22.67 -12.32 -12.38
C MET A 184 22.93 -12.22 -13.90
N VAL A 185 23.73 -11.25 -14.34
CA VAL A 185 24.00 -10.97 -15.76
C VAL A 185 25.45 -11.23 -16.16
N ASP A 186 26.30 -11.66 -15.21
CA ASP A 186 27.72 -11.97 -15.44
C ASP A 186 27.98 -13.05 -16.51
N ASP A 187 26.98 -13.86 -16.86
CA ASP A 187 27.10 -14.93 -17.88
C ASP A 187 25.88 -15.07 -18.84
N VAL A 188 25.08 -14.01 -19.06
CA VAL A 188 24.04 -14.06 -20.14
C VAL A 188 24.67 -13.80 -21.53
N PHE A 189 25.55 -14.72 -21.91
CA PHE A 189 26.06 -14.88 -23.26
C PHE A 189 25.06 -15.69 -24.09
N VAL A 190 24.32 -15.03 -24.99
CA VAL A 190 23.71 -15.73 -26.12
C VAL A 190 24.79 -15.86 -27.19
N ASP A 191 25.18 -17.09 -27.50
CA ASP A 191 26.25 -17.44 -28.47
C ASP A 191 27.61 -16.72 -28.26
N GLY A 192 27.92 -16.34 -27.01
CA GLY A 192 29.19 -15.68 -26.66
C GLY A 192 29.20 -14.15 -26.83
N VAL A 193 28.04 -13.50 -26.91
CA VAL A 193 27.92 -12.03 -27.01
C VAL A 193 27.27 -11.43 -25.76
N LYS A 194 27.88 -10.41 -25.15
CA LYS A 194 27.27 -9.61 -24.07
C LYS A 194 26.03 -8.88 -24.62
N LEU A 195 24.88 -9.09 -24.00
CA LEU A 195 23.63 -8.43 -24.39
C LEU A 195 23.61 -6.97 -23.90
N TYR A 196 23.21 -6.05 -24.77
CA TYR A 196 22.97 -4.64 -24.46
C TYR A 196 21.47 -4.34 -24.41
N GLY A 197 21.09 -3.26 -23.74
CA GLY A 197 19.76 -2.67 -23.88
C GLY A 197 19.40 -2.48 -25.35
N THR A 198 18.17 -2.81 -25.73
CA THR A 198 17.64 -2.32 -26.99
C THR A 198 17.04 -0.95 -26.74
N VAL A 199 17.58 0.09 -27.38
CA VAL A 199 17.10 1.47 -27.30
C VAL A 199 15.57 1.55 -27.40
N ASP A 200 14.95 2.43 -26.61
CA ASP A 200 13.50 2.63 -26.57
C ASP A 200 12.76 1.34 -26.12
N THR A 201 13.34 0.62 -25.16
CA THR A 201 12.70 -0.46 -24.38
C THR A 201 12.62 -0.03 -22.93
N ASP A 202 11.71 0.88 -22.67
CA ASP A 202 11.49 1.60 -21.42
C ASP A 202 10.04 2.14 -21.42
N ILE A 203 9.64 2.79 -20.33
CA ILE A 203 8.33 3.44 -20.21
C ILE A 203 8.29 4.90 -20.72
N ASN A 204 9.34 5.44 -21.36
CA ASN A 204 9.46 6.86 -21.72
C ASN A 204 9.21 7.81 -20.51
N ALA A 205 9.89 7.59 -19.38
CA ALA A 205 9.65 8.38 -18.16
C ALA A 205 10.10 9.85 -18.30
N PRO A 206 11.27 10.20 -18.87
CA PRO A 206 11.67 11.59 -19.06
C PRO A 206 10.70 12.41 -19.91
N GLU A 207 10.13 11.82 -20.96
CA GLU A 207 9.10 12.44 -21.79
C GLU A 207 7.78 12.60 -21.03
N ALA A 208 7.40 11.63 -20.18
CA ALA A 208 6.25 11.75 -19.30
C ALA A 208 6.40 12.89 -18.28
N TRP A 209 7.62 13.10 -17.77
CA TRP A 209 7.95 14.14 -16.80
C TRP A 209 7.89 15.56 -17.33
N ASP A 210 8.01 15.76 -18.66
CA ASP A 210 7.70 17.03 -19.32
C ASP A 210 6.18 17.36 -19.27
N ILE A 211 5.31 16.36 -19.01
CA ILE A 211 3.86 16.53 -18.77
C ILE A 211 3.54 16.57 -17.28
N SER A 212 4.02 15.59 -16.50
CA SER A 212 3.79 15.47 -15.06
C SER A 212 4.87 14.60 -14.40
N GLN A 213 5.36 15.03 -13.24
CA GLN A 213 6.24 14.26 -12.35
C GLN A 213 5.48 13.66 -11.15
N GLY A 214 4.15 13.79 -11.13
CA GLY A 214 3.32 13.48 -9.97
C GLY A 214 2.98 14.72 -9.14
N SER A 215 2.10 14.52 -8.15
CA SER A 215 1.66 15.53 -7.20
C SER A 215 1.58 14.92 -5.79
N ASP A 216 1.86 15.72 -4.77
CA ASP A 216 1.78 15.32 -3.36
C ASP A 216 0.34 15.07 -2.88
N SER A 217 -0.66 15.46 -3.67
CA SER A 217 -2.07 15.09 -3.48
C SER A 217 -2.43 13.69 -4.00
N VAL A 218 -1.51 13.00 -4.67
CA VAL A 218 -1.68 11.61 -5.11
C VAL A 218 -0.94 10.70 -4.14
N VAL A 219 -1.69 9.79 -3.52
CA VAL A 219 -1.22 8.83 -2.53
C VAL A 219 -1.31 7.43 -3.15
N VAL A 220 -0.20 6.70 -3.09
CA VAL A 220 -0.07 5.33 -3.57
C VAL A 220 0.24 4.43 -2.38
N ALA A 221 -0.70 3.56 -2.03
CA ALA A 221 -0.51 2.55 -1.00
C ALA A 221 0.39 1.42 -1.54
N VAL A 222 1.41 1.03 -0.78
CA VAL A 222 2.28 -0.11 -1.08
C VAL A 222 2.01 -1.16 -0.01
N LEU A 223 1.22 -2.17 -0.37
CA LEU A 223 0.87 -3.29 0.51
C LEU A 223 1.91 -4.40 0.28
N ASP A 224 2.94 -4.44 1.12
CA ASP A 224 4.11 -5.31 0.91
C ASP A 224 4.73 -5.74 2.26
N THR A 225 6.02 -6.06 2.26
CA THR A 225 6.84 -6.45 3.42
C THR A 225 7.14 -5.32 4.40
N GLY A 226 7.09 -4.06 3.96
CA GLY A 226 7.54 -2.91 4.76
C GLY A 226 8.42 -1.98 3.91
N ILE A 227 8.61 -0.74 4.37
CA ILE A 227 9.41 0.28 3.70
C ILE A 227 10.29 0.99 4.72
N ASP A 228 11.60 1.01 4.48
CA ASP A 228 12.52 1.91 5.18
C ASP A 228 12.21 3.37 4.79
N ILE A 229 11.34 4.00 5.57
CA ILE A 229 10.92 5.40 5.42
C ILE A 229 12.05 6.41 5.70
N ALA A 230 13.15 5.97 6.32
CA ALA A 230 14.33 6.79 6.59
C ALA A 230 15.32 6.79 5.43
N HIS A 231 15.14 5.91 4.44
CA HIS A 231 15.99 5.84 3.25
C HIS A 231 16.11 7.21 2.56
N PRO A 232 17.33 7.75 2.31
CA PRO A 232 17.54 9.15 1.90
C PRO A 232 16.78 9.56 0.62
N ASP A 233 16.57 8.60 -0.29
CA ASP A 233 15.91 8.81 -1.57
C ASP A 233 14.37 8.74 -1.50
N LEU A 234 13.83 8.14 -0.43
CA LEU A 234 12.39 7.93 -0.24
C LEU A 234 11.76 8.91 0.74
N THR A 235 12.50 9.36 1.77
CA THR A 235 11.97 10.10 2.93
C THR A 235 11.11 11.33 2.57
N ASN A 236 11.44 12.05 1.49
CA ASN A 236 10.66 13.21 1.03
C ASN A 236 9.30 12.84 0.42
N ASN A 237 9.14 11.60 -0.04
CA ASN A 237 7.97 11.09 -0.74
C ASN A 237 7.15 10.10 0.11
N ILE A 238 7.50 9.87 1.37
CA ILE A 238 6.62 9.14 2.30
C ILE A 238 5.39 10.00 2.65
N TRP A 239 4.24 9.35 2.75
CA TRP A 239 2.98 9.93 3.21
C TRP A 239 3.06 10.33 4.69
N VAL A 240 2.19 11.25 5.11
CA VAL A 240 2.15 11.71 6.50
C VAL A 240 0.70 11.85 6.93
N ASN A 241 0.30 11.13 7.98
CA ASN A 241 -0.95 11.40 8.66
C ASN A 241 -0.84 12.75 9.38
N LYS A 242 -1.36 13.81 8.75
CA LYS A 242 -1.33 15.17 9.31
C LYS A 242 -2.23 15.35 10.55
N ARG A 243 -2.95 14.30 10.95
CA ARG A 243 -3.84 14.29 12.11
C ARG A 243 -3.20 13.66 13.35
N GLU A 244 -2.07 12.97 13.20
CA GLU A 244 -1.27 12.41 14.31
C GLU A 244 -0.23 13.39 14.87
N ILE A 245 0.09 13.27 16.16
CA ILE A 245 1.21 13.96 16.83
C ILE A 245 2.33 12.94 17.13
N PRO A 246 3.43 12.91 16.35
CA PRO A 246 4.37 11.80 16.36
C PRO A 246 5.01 11.46 17.71
N GLY A 247 4.87 10.19 18.11
CA GLY A 247 5.52 9.57 19.25
C GLY A 247 4.89 9.93 20.60
N ASN A 248 3.59 10.19 20.64
CA ASN A 248 2.88 10.55 21.87
C ASN A 248 2.23 9.33 22.58
N GLY A 249 2.16 8.17 21.92
CA GLY A 249 1.55 6.94 22.41
C GLY A 249 0.02 6.90 22.34
N LEU A 250 -0.59 7.72 21.48
CA LEU A 250 -2.03 7.87 21.30
C LEU A 250 -2.43 7.68 19.83
N ASP A 251 -3.72 7.45 19.62
CA ASP A 251 -4.41 7.53 18.33
C ASP A 251 -5.13 8.89 18.36
N ASP A 252 -4.52 9.93 17.79
CA ASP A 252 -5.01 11.31 17.87
C ASP A 252 -6.19 11.53 16.90
N ASP A 253 -6.13 10.92 15.72
CA ASP A 253 -7.16 11.05 14.67
C ASP A 253 -8.35 10.09 14.82
N ARG A 254 -8.18 9.04 15.64
CA ARG A 254 -9.18 8.09 16.12
C ARG A 254 -9.57 7.05 15.07
N ASN A 255 -8.65 6.72 14.16
CA ASN A 255 -8.84 5.71 13.12
C ASN A 255 -8.65 4.26 13.62
N GLY A 256 -8.13 4.07 14.84
CA GLY A 256 -7.86 2.76 15.45
C GLY A 256 -6.38 2.35 15.48
N PHE A 257 -5.47 3.20 14.99
CA PHE A 257 -4.05 2.93 14.82
C PHE A 257 -3.22 4.02 15.56
N VAL A 258 -2.36 3.60 16.48
CA VAL A 258 -1.66 4.50 17.44
C VAL A 258 -0.34 5.01 16.88
N ASP A 259 -0.13 6.33 16.82
CA ASP A 259 1.07 6.93 16.21
C ASP A 259 1.29 6.44 14.75
N ASP A 260 0.22 6.33 13.94
CA ASP A 260 0.25 5.84 12.54
C ASP A 260 0.77 6.88 11.52
N VAL A 261 1.70 7.72 11.99
CA VAL A 261 2.21 8.96 11.37
C VAL A 261 2.56 8.83 9.89
N HIS A 262 3.05 7.66 9.47
CA HIS A 262 3.50 7.42 8.09
C HIS A 262 2.77 6.26 7.39
N GLY A 263 1.87 5.57 8.08
CA GLY A 263 1.27 4.29 7.65
C GLY A 263 1.17 3.32 8.82
N TRP A 264 0.94 2.03 8.55
CA TRP A 264 0.72 1.03 9.59
C TRP A 264 1.28 -0.36 9.25
N ASP A 265 1.70 -1.12 10.28
CA ASP A 265 1.98 -2.54 10.15
C ASP A 265 0.77 -3.41 10.56
N PHE A 266 0.12 -3.98 9.56
CA PHE A 266 -0.97 -4.93 9.75
C PHE A 266 -0.49 -6.35 10.03
N TYR A 267 0.79 -6.69 9.88
CA TYR A 267 1.36 -7.97 10.28
C TYR A 267 1.66 -7.99 11.79
N ASN A 268 2.56 -7.14 12.29
CA ASN A 268 2.91 -7.11 13.73
C ASN A 268 1.92 -6.32 14.61
N LYS A 269 1.03 -5.53 13.99
CA LYS A 269 -0.02 -4.71 14.65
C LYS A 269 0.52 -3.52 15.45
N ASP A 270 1.51 -2.83 14.91
CA ASP A 270 2.07 -1.59 15.44
C ASP A 270 2.47 -0.59 14.33
N ASN A 271 3.22 0.46 14.69
CA ASN A 271 3.69 1.50 13.78
C ASN A 271 5.12 1.29 13.24
N SER A 272 5.69 0.08 13.37
CA SER A 272 6.98 -0.28 12.78
C SER A 272 6.82 -0.57 11.29
N LEU A 273 7.07 0.43 10.43
CA LEU A 273 6.87 0.28 8.98
C LEU A 273 7.99 -0.51 8.28
N PHE A 274 9.05 -0.88 9.01
CA PHE A 274 10.19 -1.65 8.55
C PHE A 274 10.85 -2.36 9.74
N ASP A 275 10.80 -3.69 9.73
CA ASP A 275 11.48 -4.54 10.68
C ASP A 275 12.66 -5.24 9.99
N ALA A 276 13.89 -4.81 10.28
CA ALA A 276 15.11 -5.39 9.70
C ALA A 276 15.20 -6.92 9.90
N TRP A 277 14.59 -7.38 11.00
CA TRP A 277 14.44 -8.75 11.47
C TRP A 277 13.53 -9.61 10.60
N ASP A 278 12.49 -9.01 10.01
CA ASP A 278 11.57 -9.68 9.11
C ASP A 278 12.14 -9.80 7.69
N GLY A 279 13.27 -9.14 7.40
CA GLY A 279 13.89 -9.15 6.08
C GLY A 279 13.17 -8.23 5.09
N ASP A 280 12.59 -7.12 5.58
CA ASP A 280 11.73 -6.16 4.88
C ASP A 280 12.41 -5.33 3.76
N ILE A 281 13.03 -6.02 2.81
CA ILE A 281 13.77 -5.42 1.69
C ILE A 281 12.82 -5.07 0.52
N HIS A 282 11.83 -5.92 0.27
CA HIS A 282 11.10 -5.93 -1.00
C HIS A 282 10.18 -4.70 -1.17
N GLY A 283 9.46 -4.28 -0.14
CA GLY A 283 8.62 -3.09 -0.20
C GLY A 283 9.44 -1.82 -0.40
N THR A 284 10.62 -1.73 0.21
CA THR A 284 11.60 -0.65 -0.04
C THR A 284 12.06 -0.62 -1.50
N GLN A 285 12.30 -1.79 -2.13
CA GLN A 285 12.62 -1.88 -3.56
C GLN A 285 11.45 -1.47 -4.46
N VAL A 286 10.22 -1.84 -4.10
CA VAL A 286 9.00 -1.42 -4.80
C VAL A 286 8.83 0.10 -4.72
N ALA A 287 9.03 0.70 -3.54
CA ALA A 287 8.92 2.13 -3.31
C ALA A 287 9.94 2.95 -4.13
N GLY A 288 11.19 2.48 -4.26
CA GLY A 288 12.22 3.15 -5.07
C GLY A 288 11.85 3.29 -6.55
N ILE A 289 11.37 2.21 -7.17
CA ILE A 289 10.93 2.18 -8.57
C ILE A 289 9.72 3.12 -8.78
N LEU A 290 8.87 3.22 -7.77
CA LEU A 290 7.65 4.00 -7.80
C LEU A 290 7.92 5.50 -7.62
N ALA A 291 8.64 5.89 -6.56
CA ALA A 291 8.74 7.28 -6.11
C ALA A 291 10.06 7.65 -5.38
N ALA A 292 11.21 7.07 -5.72
CA ALA A 292 12.49 7.70 -5.37
C ALA A 292 12.58 9.15 -5.90
N SER A 293 13.25 10.03 -5.16
CA SER A 293 13.11 11.49 -5.28
C SER A 293 14.02 12.05 -6.38
N ALA A 294 13.49 12.24 -7.59
CA ALA A 294 14.27 12.77 -8.70
C ALA A 294 14.83 14.21 -8.46
N ASN A 295 16.06 14.44 -8.92
CA ASN A 295 16.84 15.68 -8.83
C ASN A 295 17.32 16.06 -7.41
N ASN A 296 17.43 15.09 -6.49
CA ASN A 296 17.99 15.30 -5.16
C ASN A 296 19.53 15.17 -5.12
N GLY A 297 20.15 14.63 -6.18
CA GLY A 297 21.60 14.40 -6.27
C GLY A 297 22.07 13.15 -5.53
N ILE A 298 21.14 12.25 -5.19
CA ILE A 298 21.32 11.00 -4.46
C ILE A 298 20.78 9.88 -5.34
N GLY A 299 21.43 8.72 -5.36
CA GLY A 299 20.77 7.49 -5.82
C GLY A 299 20.15 7.53 -7.22
N ILE A 300 18.84 7.35 -7.26
CA ILE A 300 18.02 7.01 -8.43
C ILE A 300 16.78 7.92 -8.52
N ALA A 301 16.02 7.81 -9.61
CA ALA A 301 14.67 8.40 -9.70
C ALA A 301 13.58 7.31 -9.66
N GLY A 302 12.43 7.64 -9.07
CA GLY A 302 11.21 6.83 -9.19
C GLY A 302 10.39 7.25 -10.42
N THR A 303 9.44 6.39 -10.83
CA THR A 303 8.54 6.65 -11.97
C THR A 303 7.69 7.90 -11.79
N ALA A 304 7.20 8.15 -10.57
CA ALA A 304 6.37 9.29 -10.20
C ALA A 304 7.02 10.06 -9.02
N PRO A 305 8.14 10.77 -9.23
CA PRO A 305 9.05 11.22 -8.17
C PRO A 305 8.53 12.35 -7.26
N LYS A 306 7.24 12.72 -7.34
CA LYS A 306 6.58 13.73 -6.50
C LYS A 306 5.29 13.25 -5.82
N VAL A 307 4.94 11.97 -5.94
CA VAL A 307 3.75 11.40 -5.27
C VAL A 307 4.06 10.99 -3.84
N LYS A 308 3.03 10.68 -3.06
CA LYS A 308 3.18 10.16 -1.70
C LYS A 308 3.01 8.65 -1.65
N VAL A 309 4.01 7.95 -1.14
CA VAL A 309 3.96 6.51 -0.86
C VAL A 309 3.43 6.32 0.55
N LEU A 310 2.37 5.52 0.67
CA LEU A 310 1.83 5.05 1.94
C LEU A 310 2.29 3.59 2.16
N PRO A 311 3.28 3.34 3.04
CA PRO A 311 3.66 1.97 3.42
C PRO A 311 2.56 1.31 4.24
N LEU A 312 2.19 0.10 3.85
CA LEU A 312 1.29 -0.77 4.62
C LEU A 312 1.93 -2.16 4.65
N LYS A 313 2.51 -2.52 5.79
CA LYS A 313 3.14 -3.84 5.96
C LYS A 313 2.05 -4.89 6.17
N VAL A 314 2.02 -5.88 5.28
CA VAL A 314 1.03 -6.98 5.27
C VAL A 314 1.68 -8.34 5.04
N ILE A 315 3.00 -8.38 4.82
CA ILE A 315 3.82 -9.58 4.64
C ILE A 315 4.90 -9.59 5.72
N GLY A 316 5.11 -10.73 6.36
CA GLY A 316 6.13 -10.92 7.40
C GLY A 316 7.28 -11.84 6.99
N PRO A 317 8.06 -12.36 7.96
CA PRO A 317 9.39 -12.96 7.73
C PRO A 317 9.42 -14.23 6.89
N ASP A 318 8.29 -14.95 6.79
CA ASP A 318 8.20 -16.16 5.95
C ASP A 318 7.79 -15.86 4.49
N GLY A 319 7.69 -14.56 4.14
CA GLY A 319 7.22 -14.10 2.83
C GLY A 319 5.71 -14.28 2.64
N THR A 320 4.94 -14.46 3.71
CA THR A 320 3.48 -14.61 3.68
C THR A 320 2.75 -13.59 4.55
N GLY A 321 1.44 -13.50 4.35
CA GLY A 321 0.55 -12.55 5.01
C GLY A 321 -0.89 -13.03 5.02
N TYR A 322 -1.73 -12.41 5.85
CA TYR A 322 -3.14 -12.80 5.99
C TYR A 322 -4.07 -11.95 5.13
N VAL A 323 -5.06 -12.61 4.51
CA VAL A 323 -6.07 -11.92 3.70
C VAL A 323 -6.90 -10.92 4.51
N SER A 324 -7.16 -11.19 5.80
CA SER A 324 -7.81 -10.25 6.72
C SER A 324 -7.05 -8.94 6.86
N ASP A 325 -5.72 -9.03 6.89
CA ASP A 325 -4.82 -7.91 7.15
C ASP A 325 -4.66 -7.08 5.87
N ILE A 326 -4.59 -7.74 4.71
CA ILE A 326 -4.68 -7.10 3.39
C ILE A 326 -6.01 -6.34 3.25
N ILE A 327 -7.16 -6.92 3.64
CA ILE A 327 -8.46 -6.24 3.56
C ILE A 327 -8.52 -5.01 4.48
N GLN A 328 -7.96 -5.09 5.69
CA GLN A 328 -7.84 -3.93 6.59
C GLN A 328 -6.92 -2.85 6.01
N ALA A 329 -5.79 -3.24 5.41
CA ALA A 329 -4.87 -2.33 4.74
C ALA A 329 -5.54 -1.63 3.53
N ILE A 330 -6.40 -2.30 2.78
CA ILE A 330 -7.21 -1.66 1.71
C ILE A 330 -8.14 -0.59 2.30
N GLN A 331 -8.89 -0.93 3.36
CA GLN A 331 -9.80 0.01 4.04
C GLN A 331 -9.05 1.19 4.68
N TYR A 332 -7.82 0.97 5.13
CA TYR A 332 -6.95 2.03 5.64
C TYR A 332 -6.44 2.93 4.50
N ALA A 333 -6.00 2.35 3.38
CA ALA A 333 -5.57 3.09 2.19
C ALA A 333 -6.67 4.03 1.67
N GLU A 334 -7.93 3.60 1.70
CA GLU A 334 -9.10 4.43 1.39
C GLU A 334 -9.23 5.63 2.33
N GLN A 335 -9.10 5.41 3.65
CA GLN A 335 -9.18 6.46 4.67
C GLN A 335 -8.02 7.45 4.61
N ALA A 336 -6.83 6.98 4.20
CA ALA A 336 -5.65 7.79 3.93
C ALA A 336 -5.74 8.57 2.59
N GLY A 337 -6.78 8.31 1.78
CA GLY A 337 -7.03 8.99 0.51
C GLY A 337 -6.21 8.49 -0.67
N ALA A 338 -5.73 7.24 -0.63
CA ALA A 338 -5.00 6.62 -1.74
C ALA A 338 -5.87 6.46 -3.00
N GLN A 339 -5.26 6.69 -4.17
CA GLN A 339 -5.88 6.43 -5.47
C GLN A 339 -5.38 5.13 -6.11
N VAL A 340 -4.21 4.63 -5.69
CA VAL A 340 -3.57 3.42 -6.21
C VAL A 340 -3.12 2.53 -5.06
N ALA A 341 -3.33 1.22 -5.18
CA ALA A 341 -2.73 0.20 -4.34
C ALA A 341 -1.80 -0.69 -5.17
N ASN A 342 -0.51 -0.70 -4.85
CA ASN A 342 0.49 -1.55 -5.48
C ASN A 342 0.58 -2.89 -4.74
N LEU A 343 0.23 -3.99 -5.42
CA LEU A 343 0.23 -5.36 -4.90
C LEU A 343 1.32 -6.18 -5.61
N SER A 344 2.55 -6.08 -5.11
CA SER A 344 3.74 -6.72 -5.71
C SER A 344 3.95 -8.18 -5.25
N TRP A 345 2.88 -8.87 -4.91
CA TRP A 345 2.85 -10.25 -4.40
C TRP A 345 1.69 -11.05 -5.04
N VAL A 346 1.72 -12.38 -4.91
CA VAL A 346 0.68 -13.27 -5.44
C VAL A 346 0.37 -14.44 -4.50
N THR A 347 -0.85 -14.97 -4.60
CA THR A 347 -1.27 -16.24 -4.00
C THR A 347 -1.94 -17.15 -5.04
N SER A 348 -1.81 -18.47 -4.88
CA SER A 348 -2.53 -19.44 -5.71
C SER A 348 -3.94 -19.76 -5.19
N VAL A 349 -4.34 -19.20 -4.04
CA VAL A 349 -5.62 -19.47 -3.38
C VAL A 349 -6.56 -18.27 -3.60
N PRO A 350 -7.72 -18.45 -4.27
CA PRO A 350 -8.71 -17.39 -4.40
C PRO A 350 -9.37 -17.10 -3.05
N SER A 351 -9.65 -15.83 -2.78
CA SER A 351 -10.50 -15.38 -1.67
C SER A 351 -11.62 -14.50 -2.20
N VAL A 352 -12.87 -14.92 -1.97
CA VAL A 352 -14.06 -14.14 -2.32
C VAL A 352 -14.06 -12.82 -1.56
N ALA A 353 -13.72 -12.82 -0.26
CA ALA A 353 -13.66 -11.62 0.55
C ALA A 353 -12.60 -10.60 0.05
N LEU A 354 -11.43 -11.07 -0.42
CA LEU A 354 -10.43 -10.18 -1.01
C LEU A 354 -10.92 -9.57 -2.33
N LYS A 355 -11.56 -10.39 -3.17
CA LYS A 355 -12.15 -9.92 -4.43
C LYS A 355 -13.25 -8.89 -4.19
N GLU A 356 -14.16 -9.15 -3.25
CA GLU A 356 -15.23 -8.22 -2.86
C GLU A 356 -14.68 -6.92 -2.26
N ALA A 357 -13.61 -6.99 -1.44
CA ALA A 357 -12.95 -5.79 -0.90
C ALA A 357 -12.29 -4.95 -2.00
N ILE A 358 -11.62 -5.57 -2.97
CA ILE A 358 -11.08 -4.89 -4.16
C ILE A 358 -12.23 -4.27 -4.95
N GLU A 359 -13.29 -5.02 -5.27
CA GLU A 359 -14.41 -4.54 -6.12
C GLU A 359 -15.29 -3.47 -5.47
N ALA A 360 -15.32 -3.40 -4.14
CA ALA A 360 -15.97 -2.31 -3.40
C ALA A 360 -15.11 -1.03 -3.36
N SER A 361 -13.81 -1.13 -3.63
CA SER A 361 -12.84 -0.06 -3.41
C SER A 361 -12.68 0.85 -4.64
N PRO A 362 -12.61 2.19 -4.47
CA PRO A 362 -12.40 3.12 -5.58
C PRO A 362 -10.95 3.17 -6.08
N LEU A 363 -10.01 2.49 -5.40
CA LEU A 363 -8.60 2.46 -5.78
C LEU A 363 -8.38 1.66 -7.08
N LEU A 364 -7.33 2.03 -7.83
CA LEU A 364 -6.74 1.15 -8.84
C LEU A 364 -5.74 0.19 -8.17
N PHE A 365 -5.97 -1.11 -8.30
CA PHE A 365 -5.09 -2.15 -7.78
C PHE A 365 -4.13 -2.62 -8.86
N VAL A 366 -2.85 -2.32 -8.72
CA VAL A 366 -1.82 -2.74 -9.68
C VAL A 366 -1.16 -4.01 -9.16
N ALA A 367 -1.43 -5.13 -9.81
CA ALA A 367 -1.08 -6.47 -9.34
C ALA A 367 0.00 -7.13 -10.20
N ALA A 368 1.02 -7.71 -9.56
CA ALA A 368 2.04 -8.51 -10.24
C ALA A 368 1.46 -9.84 -10.76
N ALA A 369 1.73 -10.20 -12.02
CA ALA A 369 1.21 -11.45 -12.62
C ALA A 369 1.80 -12.75 -12.02
N GLY A 370 2.89 -12.67 -11.27
CA GLY A 370 3.56 -13.80 -10.61
C GLY A 370 4.77 -14.36 -11.37
N ASN A 371 5.63 -15.07 -10.64
CA ASN A 371 6.94 -15.54 -11.09
C ASN A 371 7.06 -17.08 -10.93
N ASP A 372 6.62 -17.87 -11.91
CA ASP A 372 6.78 -19.34 -11.86
C ASP A 372 7.98 -19.82 -12.69
N LEU A 373 8.92 -20.50 -12.02
CA LEU A 373 10.14 -21.01 -12.67
C LEU A 373 9.88 -22.34 -13.38
N GLY A 374 9.93 -22.32 -14.72
CA GLY A 374 9.80 -23.48 -15.61
C GLY A 374 10.92 -24.53 -15.52
N ASN A 375 11.24 -25.04 -14.32
CA ASN A 375 12.46 -25.81 -14.06
C ASN A 375 12.23 -27.32 -13.91
N GLY A 376 12.01 -28.01 -15.03
CA GLY A 376 12.21 -29.46 -15.20
C GLY A 376 11.27 -30.44 -14.47
N THR A 377 10.68 -30.05 -13.34
CA THR A 377 9.75 -30.87 -12.54
C THR A 377 8.48 -30.08 -12.17
N SER A 378 7.45 -30.28 -13.00
CA SER A 378 6.02 -29.97 -12.79
C SER A 378 5.49 -28.52 -12.76
N ASN A 379 6.25 -27.48 -12.43
CA ASN A 379 5.74 -26.10 -12.55
C ASN A 379 6.29 -25.43 -13.81
N ALA A 380 5.46 -25.32 -14.85
CA ALA A 380 5.73 -24.45 -15.99
C ALA A 380 5.20 -23.04 -15.71
N VAL A 381 5.74 -22.03 -16.42
CA VAL A 381 5.21 -20.65 -16.46
C VAL A 381 3.69 -20.70 -16.65
N ARG A 382 2.95 -19.97 -15.83
CA ARG A 382 1.48 -20.05 -15.83
C ARG A 382 0.88 -19.17 -16.90
N ASP A 383 -0.03 -19.79 -17.63
CA ASP A 383 -1.11 -19.16 -18.37
C ASP A 383 -2.26 -18.93 -17.38
N LEU A 384 -2.45 -17.70 -16.91
CA LEU A 384 -3.42 -17.32 -15.87
C LEU A 384 -4.87 -17.58 -16.33
N ASP A 385 -5.12 -17.56 -17.64
CA ASP A 385 -6.41 -17.94 -18.23
C ASP A 385 -6.75 -19.43 -17.95
N ARG A 386 -5.78 -20.22 -17.47
CA ARG A 386 -5.89 -21.66 -17.20
C ARG A 386 -5.48 -22.07 -15.78
N ILE A 387 -4.50 -21.38 -15.19
CA ILE A 387 -3.96 -21.64 -13.84
C ILE A 387 -3.81 -20.27 -13.15
N PRO A 388 -4.93 -19.69 -12.67
CA PRO A 388 -4.94 -18.33 -12.13
C PRO A 388 -4.08 -18.19 -10.86
N VAL A 389 -3.57 -16.98 -10.66
CA VAL A 389 -2.98 -16.51 -9.39
C VAL A 389 -3.58 -15.15 -9.05
N TYR A 390 -3.76 -14.90 -7.77
CA TYR A 390 -4.55 -13.78 -7.25
C TYR A 390 -3.64 -12.79 -6.51
N PRO A 391 -3.93 -11.49 -6.53
CA PRO A 391 -5.13 -10.87 -7.08
C PRO A 391 -5.14 -10.69 -8.62
N ALA A 392 -3.99 -10.86 -9.29
CA ALA A 392 -3.81 -10.57 -10.72
C ALA A 392 -4.77 -11.27 -11.71
N ALA A 393 -5.38 -12.39 -11.35
CA ALA A 393 -6.36 -13.12 -12.15
C ALA A 393 -7.83 -12.97 -11.68
N TYR A 394 -8.14 -12.03 -10.77
CA TYR A 394 -9.54 -11.65 -10.52
C TYR A 394 -10.06 -10.85 -11.71
N ASP A 395 -11.32 -11.09 -12.09
CA ASP A 395 -12.01 -10.39 -13.17
C ASP A 395 -12.66 -9.07 -12.70
N SER A 396 -11.89 -8.28 -11.95
CA SER A 396 -12.32 -7.03 -11.32
C SER A 396 -11.82 -5.83 -12.13
N ASP A 397 -12.74 -4.93 -12.52
CA ASP A 397 -12.46 -3.85 -13.47
C ASP A 397 -11.37 -2.87 -12.99
N ASN A 398 -11.22 -2.72 -11.68
CA ASN A 398 -10.21 -1.87 -11.02
C ASN A 398 -8.89 -2.58 -10.69
N ILE A 399 -8.61 -3.77 -11.26
CA ILE A 399 -7.28 -4.39 -11.20
C ILE A 399 -6.53 -4.16 -12.53
N LEU A 400 -5.29 -3.68 -12.47
CA LEU A 400 -4.34 -3.68 -13.58
C LEU A 400 -3.29 -4.78 -13.35
N SER A 401 -3.34 -5.83 -14.15
CA SER A 401 -2.48 -7.03 -14.03
C SER A 401 -1.21 -6.90 -14.89
N VAL A 402 -0.02 -7.06 -14.29
CA VAL A 402 1.28 -6.63 -14.87
C VAL A 402 2.30 -7.78 -14.99
N GLY A 403 2.69 -8.09 -16.24
CA GLY A 403 3.80 -9.00 -16.57
C GLY A 403 5.18 -8.31 -16.64
N ALA A 404 6.26 -9.09 -16.68
CA ALA A 404 7.65 -8.60 -16.66
C ALA A 404 8.36 -8.69 -18.02
N MET A 405 8.89 -7.56 -18.50
CA MET A 405 9.67 -7.43 -19.74
C MET A 405 11.18 -7.30 -19.49
N SER A 406 11.96 -7.75 -20.47
CA SER A 406 13.41 -7.58 -20.54
C SER A 406 13.83 -6.26 -21.21
N PHE A 407 15.07 -5.83 -20.93
CA PHE A 407 15.73 -4.72 -21.64
C PHE A 407 15.99 -4.99 -23.14
N TYR A 408 15.65 -6.20 -23.63
CA TYR A 408 15.85 -6.65 -25.01
C TYR A 408 14.53 -7.10 -25.69
N LYS A 409 13.40 -6.48 -25.31
CA LYS A 409 12.09 -6.58 -26.00
C LYS A 409 11.44 -7.98 -25.95
N GLN A 410 11.67 -8.76 -24.89
CA GLN A 410 11.03 -10.07 -24.67
C GLN A 410 10.30 -10.12 -23.33
N LEU A 411 9.19 -10.86 -23.26
CA LEU A 411 8.58 -11.25 -21.99
C LEU A 411 9.53 -12.20 -21.27
N MET A 412 9.73 -11.98 -19.98
CA MET A 412 10.66 -12.78 -19.20
C MET A 412 10.18 -14.22 -19.02
N TRP A 413 11.12 -15.16 -19.06
CA TRP A 413 10.85 -16.60 -18.96
C TRP A 413 10.26 -17.04 -17.62
N TYR A 414 10.34 -16.22 -16.58
CA TYR A 414 9.66 -16.43 -15.29
C TYR A 414 8.30 -15.73 -15.20
N SER A 415 8.02 -14.76 -16.09
CA SER A 415 6.78 -13.97 -16.03
C SER A 415 5.62 -14.86 -16.43
N ASN A 416 4.68 -15.01 -15.52
CA ASN A 416 3.37 -15.50 -15.89
C ASN A 416 2.69 -14.55 -16.89
N TYR A 417 1.71 -15.09 -17.61
CA TYR A 417 1.03 -14.42 -18.71
C TYR A 417 -0.44 -14.87 -18.80
N GLY A 418 -1.26 -14.18 -19.58
CA GLY A 418 -2.66 -14.54 -19.79
C GLY A 418 -3.28 -13.58 -20.80
N LYS A 419 -3.87 -14.12 -21.86
CA LYS A 419 -4.45 -13.33 -22.95
C LYS A 419 -5.72 -12.61 -22.51
N GLU A 420 -6.41 -13.14 -21.51
CA GLU A 420 -7.68 -12.63 -20.99
C GLU A 420 -7.53 -12.08 -19.56
N THR A 421 -6.40 -12.35 -18.89
CA THR A 421 -6.16 -12.03 -17.46
C THR A 421 -4.95 -11.14 -17.16
N VAL A 422 -3.93 -11.04 -18.03
CA VAL A 422 -2.79 -10.13 -17.82
C VAL A 422 -2.91 -8.94 -18.76
N ASP A 423 -3.19 -7.76 -18.21
CA ASP A 423 -3.55 -6.58 -18.99
C ASP A 423 -2.38 -6.06 -19.84
N VAL A 424 -1.21 -5.92 -19.21
CA VAL A 424 -0.04 -5.19 -19.74
C VAL A 424 1.25 -5.81 -19.20
N ALA A 425 2.41 -5.43 -19.76
CA ALA A 425 3.70 -5.74 -19.15
C ALA A 425 4.50 -4.47 -18.83
N ALA A 426 5.52 -4.55 -17.98
CA ALA A 426 6.41 -3.43 -17.66
C ALA A 426 7.85 -3.93 -17.43
N PRO A 427 8.87 -3.04 -17.41
CA PRO A 427 10.26 -3.42 -17.14
C PRO A 427 10.39 -4.22 -15.84
N GLY A 428 10.94 -5.44 -15.89
CA GLY A 428 10.96 -6.34 -14.74
C GLY A 428 12.26 -7.08 -14.46
N THR A 429 13.33 -6.88 -15.25
CA THR A 429 14.61 -7.59 -15.09
C THR A 429 15.79 -6.66 -14.87
N SER A 430 16.67 -7.01 -13.91
CA SER A 430 17.86 -6.22 -13.55
C SER A 430 17.49 -4.75 -13.24
N ILE A 431 16.36 -4.57 -12.55
CA ILE A 431 15.81 -3.27 -12.17
C ILE A 431 16.57 -2.78 -10.95
N LEU A 432 17.30 -1.67 -11.11
CA LEU A 432 17.97 -0.99 -10.02
C LEU A 432 16.93 -0.25 -9.17
N SER A 433 16.95 -0.49 -7.86
CA SER A 433 16.11 0.20 -6.89
C SER A 433 16.83 0.41 -5.55
N THR A 434 16.19 1.16 -4.66
CA THR A 434 16.55 1.34 -3.25
C THR A 434 16.45 0.02 -2.49
N VAL A 435 17.32 -0.19 -1.49
CA VAL A 435 17.18 -1.22 -0.45
C VAL A 435 17.32 -0.55 0.91
N PRO A 436 16.81 -1.15 2.01
CA PRO A 436 16.90 -0.54 3.34
C PRO A 436 18.34 -0.15 3.70
N THR A 437 18.52 1.02 4.31
CA THR A 437 19.83 1.52 4.77
C THR A 437 20.28 0.70 5.99
N ARG A 438 20.93 -0.42 5.72
CA ARG A 438 21.39 -1.41 6.69
C ARG A 438 22.63 -0.93 7.45
N ASN A 439 22.43 -0.14 8.51
CA ASN A 439 23.45 0.16 9.52
C ASN A 439 23.68 -1.03 10.49
N ILE A 440 23.78 -2.24 9.94
CA ILE A 440 23.98 -3.48 10.71
C ILE A 440 25.39 -3.48 11.31
N GLY A 441 25.47 -3.66 12.63
CA GLY A 441 26.74 -3.62 13.33
C GLY A 441 27.41 -4.98 13.50
N LEU A 442 28.73 -5.01 13.31
CA LEU A 442 29.60 -6.18 13.55
C LEU A 442 30.47 -6.03 14.82
N GLY A 443 30.10 -5.07 15.67
CA GLY A 443 30.80 -4.82 16.92
C GLY A 443 30.22 -3.61 17.63
N ALA A 444 30.29 -3.64 18.96
CA ALA A 444 29.73 -2.61 19.82
C ALA A 444 30.71 -2.21 20.93
N GLN A 445 30.62 -0.95 21.36
CA GLN A 445 31.20 -0.45 22.59
C GLN A 445 30.07 -0.21 23.60
N ILE A 446 30.22 -0.75 24.81
CA ILE A 446 29.20 -0.72 25.86
C ILE A 446 29.78 0.03 27.06
N GLY A 447 29.07 1.04 27.59
CA GLY A 447 29.54 1.79 28.76
C GLY A 447 28.50 2.69 29.41
N ASN A 448 28.01 2.28 30.59
CA ASN A 448 27.05 3.02 31.43
C ASN A 448 27.72 3.71 32.65
N GLY A 449 29.04 3.88 32.62
CA GLY A 449 29.83 4.44 33.73
C GLY A 449 30.06 3.50 34.92
N LYS A 450 29.39 2.33 34.98
CA LYS A 450 29.61 1.29 35.98
C LYS A 450 30.65 0.27 35.50
N TYR A 451 30.51 -0.20 34.26
CA TYR A 451 31.45 -1.10 33.58
C TYR A 451 31.69 -0.63 32.15
N LYS A 452 32.61 -1.31 31.45
CA LYS A 452 32.78 -1.19 30.00
C LYS A 452 32.89 -2.57 29.36
N ALA A 453 32.29 -2.74 28.20
CA ALA A 453 32.53 -3.92 27.36
C ALA A 453 32.78 -3.53 25.91
N ILE A 454 33.44 -4.41 25.17
CA ILE A 454 33.49 -4.40 23.71
C ILE A 454 33.08 -5.77 23.23
N VAL A 455 32.14 -5.80 22.29
CA VAL A 455 31.82 -6.98 21.49
C VAL A 455 32.43 -6.77 20.10
N ASN A 456 33.15 -7.77 19.60
CA ASN A 456 33.82 -7.74 18.31
C ASN A 456 33.47 -9.02 17.53
N SER A 457 32.36 -9.03 16.79
CA SER A 457 31.88 -10.23 16.09
C SER A 457 32.64 -10.52 14.79
N ILE A 458 33.61 -9.71 14.36
CA ILE A 458 34.57 -10.12 13.31
C ILE A 458 35.78 -10.87 13.86
N GLY A 459 36.10 -10.74 15.15
CA GLY A 459 37.39 -11.22 15.70
C GLY A 459 38.60 -10.39 15.21
N PHE A 460 39.67 -10.32 15.99
CA PHE A 460 40.91 -9.68 15.51
C PHE A 460 41.67 -10.60 14.54
N GLU A 461 41.55 -11.90 14.76
CA GLU A 461 42.12 -12.98 13.97
C GLU A 461 41.72 -12.95 12.49
N LEU A 462 40.52 -12.44 12.16
CA LEU A 462 40.05 -12.36 10.78
C LEU A 462 40.40 -11.02 10.07
N ILE A 463 40.98 -10.03 10.75
CA ILE A 463 41.48 -8.81 10.09
C ILE A 463 42.76 -9.17 9.31
N LYS A 464 42.79 -8.98 7.98
CA LYS A 464 43.93 -9.33 7.10
C LYS A 464 45.22 -8.56 7.40
N ASP A 465 45.12 -7.26 7.66
CA ASP A 465 46.27 -6.37 7.84
C ASP A 465 46.73 -6.36 9.31
N ASP A 466 47.94 -6.86 9.56
CA ASP A 466 48.53 -6.97 10.91
C ASP A 466 48.66 -5.62 11.63
N GLN A 467 48.90 -4.52 10.91
CA GLN A 467 49.03 -3.19 11.50
C GLN A 467 47.65 -2.63 11.87
N LYS A 468 46.66 -2.72 10.97
CA LYS A 468 45.26 -2.36 11.27
C LYS A 468 44.72 -3.19 12.44
N ARG A 469 45.01 -4.50 12.47
CA ARG A 469 44.65 -5.43 13.55
C ARG A 469 45.24 -4.97 14.90
N LEU A 470 46.53 -4.63 14.93
CA LEU A 470 47.20 -4.15 16.14
C LEU A 470 46.64 -2.83 16.65
N GLU A 471 46.38 -1.85 15.75
CA GLU A 471 45.83 -0.57 16.16
C GLU A 471 44.36 -0.67 16.61
N ALA A 472 43.55 -1.54 15.97
CA ALA A 472 42.20 -1.86 16.44
C ALA A 472 42.24 -2.46 17.87
N PHE A 473 43.11 -3.43 18.12
CA PHE A 473 43.27 -4.05 19.44
C PHE A 473 43.73 -3.04 20.50
N LYS A 474 44.68 -2.15 20.17
CA LYS A 474 45.12 -1.07 21.06
C LYS A 474 43.98 -0.10 21.40
N LYS A 475 43.16 0.30 20.42
CA LYS A 475 41.96 1.12 20.65
C LYS A 475 40.99 0.41 21.61
N ALA A 476 40.71 -0.87 21.40
CA ALA A 476 39.85 -1.65 22.28
C ALA A 476 40.37 -1.69 23.74
N LEU A 477 41.66 -1.98 23.93
CA LEU A 477 42.26 -1.93 25.27
C LEU A 477 42.28 -0.52 25.88
N GLN A 478 42.48 0.52 25.08
CA GLN A 478 42.43 1.90 25.56
C GLN A 478 41.03 2.30 26.05
N TYR A 479 39.98 1.86 25.35
CA TYR A 479 38.60 2.05 25.77
C TYR A 479 38.33 1.34 27.11
N LEU A 480 38.69 0.06 27.22
CA LEU A 480 38.44 -0.77 28.41
C LEU A 480 39.32 -0.43 29.62
N LYS A 481 40.41 0.32 29.43
CA LYS A 481 41.34 0.68 30.51
C LYS A 481 40.66 1.44 31.65
N PRO A 482 40.80 0.99 32.92
CA PRO A 482 40.32 1.75 34.07
C PRO A 482 41.04 3.09 34.22
N SER A 483 40.27 4.14 34.49
CA SER A 483 40.79 5.50 34.68
C SER A 483 41.83 5.54 35.82
N GLY A 484 43.05 5.98 35.50
CA GLY A 484 44.15 6.12 36.46
C GLY A 484 44.97 4.85 36.73
N ASN A 485 44.56 3.67 36.23
CA ASN A 485 45.38 2.47 36.29
C ASN A 485 46.32 2.41 35.07
N SER A 486 47.62 2.66 35.26
CA SER A 486 48.59 2.66 34.16
C SER A 486 48.93 1.25 33.64
N ASN A 487 48.81 0.22 34.47
CA ASN A 487 49.15 -1.17 34.17
C ASN A 487 48.04 -2.13 34.68
N PRO A 488 46.90 -2.22 33.98
CA PRO A 488 45.80 -3.11 34.34
C PRO A 488 46.25 -4.58 34.35
N LYS A 489 45.74 -5.35 35.30
CA LYS A 489 45.91 -6.80 35.33
C LYS A 489 44.92 -7.44 34.35
N ILE A 490 45.44 -8.08 33.30
CA ILE A 490 44.63 -8.68 32.23
C ILE A 490 44.53 -10.20 32.40
N LEU A 491 43.35 -10.76 32.18
CA LEU A 491 43.14 -12.20 31.95
C LEU A 491 42.83 -12.44 30.47
N LEU A 492 43.61 -13.29 29.82
CA LEU A 492 43.31 -13.82 28.49
C LEU A 492 42.66 -15.21 28.64
N VAL A 493 41.38 -15.33 28.30
CA VAL A 493 40.63 -16.58 28.19
C VAL A 493 40.62 -17.01 26.72
N GLN A 494 41.27 -18.14 26.45
CA GLN A 494 41.21 -18.85 25.17
C GLN A 494 40.07 -19.86 25.20
N ASP A 495 39.16 -19.73 24.26
CA ASP A 495 37.95 -20.53 24.10
C ASP A 495 37.65 -20.78 22.60
N ASP A 496 38.73 -20.96 21.81
CA ASP A 496 38.67 -21.19 20.36
C ASP A 496 38.47 -22.67 19.97
N GLU A 497 38.35 -23.55 20.97
CA GLU A 497 38.25 -25.01 20.84
C GLU A 497 39.37 -25.64 19.99
N SER A 498 40.54 -25.00 19.91
CA SER A 498 41.70 -25.51 19.17
C SER A 498 42.31 -26.78 19.77
N GLU A 499 41.84 -27.20 20.94
CA GLU A 499 42.03 -28.53 21.52
C GLU A 499 41.45 -29.65 20.63
N ILE A 500 40.48 -29.32 19.76
CA ILE A 500 39.96 -30.21 18.72
C ILE A 500 40.94 -30.18 17.53
N PRO A 501 41.62 -31.30 17.17
CA PRO A 501 42.75 -31.29 16.22
C PRO A 501 42.46 -30.84 14.78
N SER A 502 41.20 -30.58 14.43
CA SER A 502 40.77 -30.07 13.12
C SER A 502 40.46 -28.57 13.11
N ARG A 503 40.62 -27.86 14.24
CA ARG A 503 40.35 -26.42 14.38
C ARG A 503 41.65 -25.60 14.35
N ILE A 504 41.50 -24.31 14.09
CA ILE A 504 42.61 -23.35 14.00
C ILE A 504 42.90 -22.79 15.41
N ASP A 505 44.16 -22.80 15.83
CA ASP A 505 44.64 -22.15 17.05
C ASP A 505 44.87 -20.66 16.79
N PHE A 506 44.06 -19.80 17.41
CA PHE A 506 44.13 -18.34 17.30
C PHE A 506 44.87 -17.69 18.47
N LEU A 507 45.26 -18.44 19.51
CA LEU A 507 46.08 -17.92 20.60
C LEU A 507 47.35 -17.19 20.12
N PRO A 508 48.10 -17.63 19.09
CA PRO A 508 49.26 -16.90 18.60
C PRO A 508 48.96 -15.46 18.18
N VAL A 509 47.77 -15.19 17.66
CA VAL A 509 47.33 -13.83 17.28
C VAL A 509 47.16 -12.97 18.52
N TYR A 510 46.31 -13.39 19.46
CA TYR A 510 46.02 -12.63 20.69
C TYR A 510 47.26 -12.43 21.57
N ARG A 511 48.16 -13.42 21.61
CA ARG A 511 49.47 -13.26 22.27
C ARG A 511 50.33 -12.20 21.59
N THR A 512 50.45 -12.23 20.27
CA THR A 512 51.23 -11.22 19.53
C THR A 512 50.68 -9.82 19.75
N LEU A 513 49.34 -9.68 19.77
CA LEU A 513 48.67 -8.42 20.06
C LEU A 513 48.94 -7.91 21.49
N LEU A 514 48.81 -8.77 22.50
CA LEU A 514 49.10 -8.42 23.90
C LEU A 514 50.59 -8.12 24.15
N ASP A 515 51.49 -8.98 23.69
CA ASP A 515 52.93 -8.80 23.83
C ASP A 515 53.38 -7.45 23.19
N SER A 516 52.74 -7.06 22.08
CA SER A 516 52.97 -5.76 21.40
C SER A 516 52.43 -4.53 22.15
N THR A 517 51.62 -4.72 23.20
CA THR A 517 51.13 -3.61 24.06
C THR A 517 52.01 -3.39 25.29
N GLY A 518 52.82 -4.38 25.67
CA GLY A 518 53.66 -4.35 26.87
C GLY A 518 52.92 -4.58 28.21
N TYR A 519 51.62 -4.90 28.19
CA TYR A 519 50.89 -5.25 29.41
C TYR A 519 51.19 -6.68 29.87
N THR A 520 51.20 -6.88 31.20
CA THR A 520 51.28 -8.21 31.81
C THR A 520 49.90 -8.87 31.88
N TYR A 521 49.78 -10.11 31.42
CA TYR A 521 48.53 -10.86 31.43
C TYR A 521 48.71 -12.29 31.97
N ASP A 522 47.70 -12.79 32.69
CA ASP A 522 47.55 -14.22 32.99
C ASP A 522 46.73 -14.88 31.87
N ARG A 523 46.89 -16.19 31.64
CA ARG A 523 46.18 -16.95 30.59
C ARG A 523 45.43 -18.14 31.17
N LEU A 524 44.18 -18.32 30.75
CA LEU A 524 43.42 -19.56 30.89
C LEU A 524 43.06 -20.08 29.49
N THR A 525 43.11 -21.40 29.31
CA THR A 525 42.66 -22.11 28.11
C THR A 525 41.57 -23.09 28.54
N LEU A 526 40.41 -23.05 27.88
CA LEU A 526 39.25 -23.89 28.19
C LEU A 526 39.29 -25.20 27.38
N LEU A 527 38.53 -26.20 27.84
CA LEU A 527 38.26 -27.39 27.04
C LEU A 527 36.90 -27.18 26.33
N PRO A 528 36.66 -27.78 25.15
CA PRO A 528 35.38 -27.67 24.45
C PRO A 528 34.17 -27.97 25.36
N GLY A 529 33.25 -27.01 25.46
CA GLY A 529 32.06 -27.08 26.30
C GLY A 529 32.28 -26.94 27.82
N ALA A 530 33.48 -26.58 28.27
CA ALA A 530 33.77 -26.35 29.69
C ALA A 530 33.57 -24.88 30.09
N SER A 531 32.86 -24.64 31.20
CA SER A 531 32.75 -23.29 31.78
C SER A 531 34.11 -22.75 32.21
N GLY A 532 34.28 -21.44 32.03
CA GLY A 532 35.50 -20.68 32.30
C GLY A 532 35.66 -20.22 33.76
N PRO A 533 36.36 -19.09 33.98
CA PRO A 533 36.76 -18.68 35.33
C PRO A 533 35.56 -18.37 36.22
N SER A 534 35.63 -18.80 37.48
CA SER A 534 34.66 -18.40 38.51
C SER A 534 34.64 -16.88 38.70
N LEU A 535 33.48 -16.33 39.10
CA LEU A 535 33.32 -14.91 39.41
C LEU A 535 34.42 -14.36 40.35
N ASP A 536 34.86 -15.11 41.36
CA ASP A 536 35.93 -14.67 42.26
C ASP A 536 37.31 -14.64 41.60
N THR A 537 37.52 -15.46 40.56
CA THR A 537 38.71 -15.37 39.70
C THR A 537 38.64 -14.12 38.82
N LEU A 538 37.51 -13.88 38.15
CA LEU A 538 37.29 -12.73 37.27
C LEU A 538 37.51 -11.39 38.02
N LYS A 539 36.95 -11.26 39.23
CA LYS A 539 37.13 -10.07 40.11
C LYS A 539 38.58 -9.73 40.45
N SER A 540 39.54 -10.63 40.22
CA SER A 540 40.96 -10.35 40.45
C SER A 540 41.67 -9.63 39.28
N TYR A 541 40.94 -9.34 38.20
CA TYR A 541 41.46 -8.70 36.98
C TYR A 541 40.73 -7.40 36.63
N ASP A 542 41.50 -6.42 36.14
CA ASP A 542 40.98 -5.13 35.66
C ASP A 542 40.27 -5.28 34.31
N ILE A 543 40.78 -6.17 33.44
CA ILE A 543 40.27 -6.45 32.10
C ILE A 543 40.27 -7.97 31.89
N VAL A 544 39.16 -8.50 31.38
CA VAL A 544 39.04 -9.88 30.87
C VAL A 544 38.93 -9.81 29.35
N ILE A 545 39.75 -10.57 28.65
CA ILE A 545 39.70 -10.75 27.20
C ILE A 545 39.29 -12.20 26.95
N TRP A 546 38.12 -12.39 26.36
CA TRP A 546 37.59 -13.71 26.00
C TRP A 546 37.54 -13.79 24.48
N PHE A 547 38.24 -14.76 23.91
CA PHE A 547 38.23 -14.97 22.45
C PHE A 547 37.81 -16.38 22.07
N THR A 548 36.92 -16.47 21.08
CA THR A 548 36.32 -17.73 20.61
C THR A 548 36.76 -18.13 19.19
N GLY A 549 37.51 -17.29 18.47
CA GLY A 549 37.90 -17.61 17.10
C GLY A 549 36.70 -17.89 16.19
N ILE A 550 36.79 -18.99 15.45
CA ILE A 550 35.72 -19.58 14.62
C ILE A 550 35.13 -20.87 15.26
N ALA A 551 35.09 -20.93 16.59
CA ALA A 551 34.51 -22.05 17.33
C ALA A 551 33.02 -22.29 16.95
N THR A 552 32.40 -23.37 17.45
CA THR A 552 30.98 -23.67 17.15
C THR A 552 30.23 -24.25 18.34
N GLY A 553 30.76 -24.04 19.55
CA GLY A 553 30.32 -24.64 20.81
C GLY A 553 30.09 -26.14 20.68
N ALA A 554 31.14 -26.93 20.42
CA ALA A 554 31.00 -28.38 20.36
C ALA A 554 30.96 -29.01 21.75
N VAL A 555 30.00 -29.92 21.96
CA VAL A 555 30.02 -30.85 23.09
C VAL A 555 30.62 -32.17 22.61
N ILE A 556 31.62 -32.67 23.34
CA ILE A 556 32.24 -33.98 23.08
C ILE A 556 31.65 -35.01 24.03
N ASP A 557 30.78 -35.88 23.51
CA ASP A 557 30.24 -37.03 24.26
C ASP A 557 30.65 -38.36 23.61
N ASP A 558 31.21 -39.27 24.42
CA ASP A 558 31.76 -40.57 24.04
C ASP A 558 32.59 -40.59 22.72
N GLY A 559 33.37 -39.52 22.49
CA GLY A 559 34.23 -39.36 21.31
C GLY A 559 33.51 -38.88 20.03
N LYS A 560 32.26 -38.41 20.12
CA LYS A 560 31.51 -37.77 19.03
C LYS A 560 31.22 -36.30 19.36
N SER A 561 31.44 -35.43 18.38
CA SER A 561 31.04 -34.03 18.44
C SER A 561 29.55 -33.91 18.11
N THR A 562 28.75 -33.36 19.01
CA THR A 562 27.42 -32.82 18.69
C THR A 562 27.52 -31.31 18.53
N TYR A 563 26.87 -30.78 17.49
CA TYR A 563 26.79 -29.35 17.19
C TYR A 563 25.45 -28.81 17.70
N ARG A 564 25.44 -27.57 18.22
CA ARG A 564 24.35 -26.81 18.90
C ARG A 564 24.58 -26.61 20.42
N SER A 565 25.74 -26.08 20.79
CA SER A 565 25.87 -25.36 22.07
C SER A 565 26.64 -24.06 21.85
N THR A 566 26.77 -23.24 22.90
CA THR A 566 27.48 -21.96 22.87
C THR A 566 28.85 -22.09 23.54
N ASN A 567 29.82 -21.29 23.13
CA ASN A 567 31.09 -21.12 23.82
C ASN A 567 30.91 -20.41 25.19
N LEU A 568 29.93 -19.52 25.32
CA LEU A 568 29.59 -18.87 26.58
C LEU A 568 28.49 -19.65 27.33
N THR A 569 28.87 -20.67 28.11
CA THR A 569 27.90 -21.46 28.88
C THR A 569 27.05 -20.59 29.82
N GLU A 570 25.89 -21.05 30.27
CA GLU A 570 25.05 -20.30 31.23
C GLU A 570 25.84 -19.87 32.49
N THR A 571 26.81 -20.68 32.92
CA THR A 571 27.69 -20.36 34.05
C THR A 571 28.64 -19.20 33.72
N ASP A 572 29.11 -19.10 32.48
CA ASP A 572 29.98 -18.02 32.02
C ASP A 572 29.21 -16.72 31.88
N GLN A 573 28.02 -16.77 31.28
CA GLN A 573 27.09 -15.64 31.24
C GLN A 573 26.79 -15.10 32.65
N GLN A 574 26.52 -15.99 33.63
CA GLN A 574 26.30 -15.59 35.03
C GLN A 574 27.56 -14.99 35.69
N ASN A 575 28.74 -15.59 35.47
CA ASN A 575 30.00 -15.10 36.02
C ASN A 575 30.43 -13.76 35.41
N LEU A 576 30.28 -13.58 34.09
CA LEU A 576 30.53 -12.34 33.37
C LEU A 576 29.52 -11.25 33.76
N THR A 577 28.24 -11.59 33.89
CA THR A 577 27.20 -10.71 34.46
C THR A 577 27.61 -10.21 35.84
N GLY A 578 28.06 -11.09 36.72
CA GLY A 578 28.55 -10.74 38.06
C GLY A 578 29.83 -9.90 38.06
N TYR A 579 30.72 -10.12 37.09
CA TYR A 579 31.97 -9.38 36.91
C TYR A 579 31.73 -7.95 36.42
N LEU A 580 30.93 -7.78 35.36
CA LEU A 580 30.49 -6.47 34.86
C LEU A 580 29.67 -5.72 35.92
N ASN A 581 28.77 -6.40 36.65
CA ASN A 581 28.07 -5.79 37.78
C ASN A 581 29.00 -5.40 38.96
N GLY A 582 30.20 -5.97 39.03
CA GLY A 582 31.27 -5.57 39.95
C GLY A 582 32.14 -4.41 39.47
N GLY A 583 31.92 -3.89 38.24
CA GLY A 583 32.74 -2.85 37.62
C GLY A 583 33.94 -3.36 36.82
N GLY A 584 33.92 -4.65 36.44
CA GLY A 584 34.91 -5.24 35.53
C GLY A 584 34.85 -4.68 34.10
N ASN A 585 35.86 -4.98 33.28
CA ASN A 585 35.90 -4.56 31.88
C ASN A 585 36.12 -5.78 30.97
N LEU A 586 35.33 -5.92 29.91
CA LEU A 586 35.31 -7.12 29.06
C LEU A 586 35.62 -6.80 27.59
N LEU A 587 36.52 -7.58 26.98
CA LEU A 587 36.61 -7.71 25.52
C LEU A 587 36.13 -9.10 25.14
N LEU A 588 35.01 -9.19 24.43
CA LEU A 588 34.47 -10.43 23.87
C LEU A 588 34.68 -10.38 22.34
N SER A 589 35.38 -11.37 21.78
CA SER A 589 35.90 -11.28 20.40
C SER A 589 35.90 -12.63 19.68
N GLY A 590 35.37 -12.67 18.45
CA GLY A 590 35.34 -13.87 17.61
C GLY A 590 34.02 -13.99 16.82
N SER A 591 34.06 -14.70 15.70
CA SER A 591 32.94 -14.74 14.73
C SER A 591 31.65 -15.31 15.33
N VAL A 592 31.81 -16.28 16.23
CA VAL A 592 30.74 -16.99 16.92
C VAL A 592 30.56 -16.59 18.38
N ALA A 593 31.18 -15.48 18.83
CA ALA A 593 31.22 -15.14 20.25
C ALA A 593 29.82 -14.91 20.90
N LEU A 594 28.79 -14.68 20.08
CA LEU A 594 27.39 -14.55 20.47
C LEU A 594 26.52 -15.77 20.10
N GLY A 595 27.11 -16.77 19.43
CA GLY A 595 26.39 -17.94 18.92
C GLY A 595 25.73 -18.72 20.06
N GLY A 596 24.41 -18.93 19.96
CA GLY A 596 23.63 -19.66 20.96
C GLY A 596 23.34 -18.91 22.28
N ILE A 597 23.63 -17.61 22.37
CA ILE A 597 23.24 -16.74 23.50
C ILE A 597 22.42 -15.52 23.06
N THR A 598 21.87 -15.58 21.86
CA THR A 598 21.21 -14.49 21.12
C THR A 598 20.05 -13.87 21.89
N ASP A 599 19.30 -14.70 22.61
CA ASP A 599 18.10 -14.30 23.35
C ASP A 599 18.36 -14.25 24.87
N SER A 600 19.64 -14.25 25.28
CA SER A 600 20.02 -14.31 26.69
C SER A 600 19.90 -12.95 27.39
N SER A 601 19.62 -12.96 28.70
CA SER A 601 19.70 -11.73 29.51
C SER A 601 21.13 -11.15 29.56
N PHE A 602 22.17 -11.96 29.30
CA PHE A 602 23.52 -11.44 29.15
C PHE A 602 23.67 -10.58 27.87
N MET A 603 23.06 -10.99 26.76
CA MET A 603 23.00 -10.20 25.53
C MET A 603 22.13 -8.95 25.73
N ASN A 604 20.85 -9.16 26.07
CA ASN A 604 19.84 -8.09 26.00
C ASN A 604 19.92 -7.10 27.18
N GLU A 605 20.26 -7.55 28.40
CA GLU A 605 20.29 -6.68 29.60
C GLU A 605 21.71 -6.23 30.02
N MET A 606 22.76 -7.01 29.70
CA MET A 606 24.13 -6.73 30.13
C MET A 606 25.05 -6.23 29.01
N LEU A 607 24.77 -6.56 27.75
CA LEU A 607 25.46 -5.95 26.61
C LEU A 607 24.63 -4.84 25.95
N HIS A 608 23.31 -4.80 26.19
CA HIS A 608 22.38 -3.86 25.56
C HIS A 608 22.38 -3.97 24.02
N LEU A 609 22.44 -5.21 23.56
CA LEU A 609 22.49 -5.60 22.16
C LEU A 609 21.40 -6.60 21.87
N GLU A 610 20.92 -6.59 20.63
CA GLU A 610 20.03 -7.60 20.07
C GLU A 610 20.69 -8.20 18.82
N PHE A 611 20.60 -9.53 18.70
CA PHE A 611 21.25 -10.30 17.65
C PHE A 611 20.37 -10.37 16.40
N VAL A 612 20.67 -9.62 15.34
CA VAL A 612 19.81 -9.56 14.14
C VAL A 612 19.79 -10.89 13.40
N ARG A 613 20.97 -11.40 13.01
CA ARG A 613 21.14 -12.68 12.30
C ARG A 613 22.57 -13.21 12.36
N GLN A 614 22.75 -14.48 12.01
CA GLN A 614 24.07 -15.11 11.85
C GLN A 614 24.16 -15.69 10.45
N GLU A 615 25.05 -15.14 9.63
CA GLU A 615 25.15 -15.49 8.22
C GLU A 615 25.41 -16.98 8.00
N ASN A 616 24.65 -17.57 7.06
CA ASN A 616 24.83 -18.92 6.48
C ASN A 616 23.72 -19.27 5.46
N SER A 617 22.57 -18.59 5.46
CA SER A 617 21.38 -18.96 4.65
C SER A 617 21.21 -18.19 3.34
N ASP A 618 21.63 -16.92 3.29
CA ASP A 618 21.11 -15.97 2.29
C ASP A 618 22.10 -15.63 1.17
N ASN A 619 23.27 -16.28 1.17
CA ASN A 619 24.34 -16.13 0.17
C ASN A 619 25.01 -14.74 0.14
N GLU A 620 24.75 -13.89 1.15
CA GLU A 620 25.51 -12.66 1.43
C GLU A 620 26.85 -13.01 2.11
N SER A 621 27.95 -12.35 1.74
CA SER A 621 29.27 -12.65 2.34
C SER A 621 30.15 -11.40 2.45
N TRP A 622 30.56 -11.08 3.68
CA TRP A 622 31.24 -9.82 3.98
C TRP A 622 32.76 -9.98 3.94
N SER A 623 33.42 -9.22 3.06
CA SER A 623 34.89 -9.21 2.93
C SER A 623 35.55 -7.97 3.56
N THR A 624 34.77 -7.01 4.05
CA THR A 624 35.23 -5.80 4.74
C THR A 624 34.29 -5.41 5.88
N ALA A 625 34.81 -4.65 6.86
CA ALA A 625 34.03 -3.97 7.89
C ALA A 625 34.56 -2.54 8.08
N SER A 626 33.67 -1.57 8.29
CA SER A 626 34.01 -0.15 8.48
C SER A 626 33.72 0.30 9.91
N GLY A 627 34.42 1.33 10.37
CA GLY A 627 34.24 1.88 11.72
C GLY A 627 33.23 3.03 11.75
N VAL A 628 32.11 2.80 12.45
CA VAL A 628 30.95 3.72 12.54
C VAL A 628 31.38 5.15 12.91
N PRO A 629 30.87 6.20 12.23
CA PRO A 629 31.17 7.59 12.57
C PRO A 629 30.90 7.93 14.04
N GLY A 630 31.86 8.59 14.69
CA GLY A 630 31.77 8.94 16.12
C GLY A 630 32.04 7.81 17.12
N SER A 631 32.26 6.57 16.65
CA SER A 631 32.61 5.42 17.49
C SER A 631 34.14 5.25 17.72
N LEU A 632 34.52 4.21 18.47
CA LEU A 632 35.90 3.76 18.69
C LEU A 632 36.72 3.60 17.41
N TYR A 633 36.12 3.06 16.35
CA TYR A 633 36.81 2.75 15.10
C TYR A 633 36.55 3.76 13.99
N ASN A 634 35.90 4.89 14.29
CA ASN A 634 35.62 5.99 13.36
C ASN A 634 36.75 6.24 12.35
N GLY A 635 36.43 6.22 11.06
CA GLY A 635 37.35 6.47 9.95
C GLY A 635 38.37 5.35 9.71
N GLN A 636 38.05 4.11 10.10
CA GLN A 636 38.85 2.91 9.78
C GLN A 636 38.05 1.95 8.90
N ALA A 637 38.74 1.16 8.09
CA ALA A 637 38.17 0.07 7.30
C ALA A 637 39.10 -1.15 7.34
N TYR A 638 38.53 -2.32 7.55
CA TYR A 638 39.21 -3.58 7.83
C TYR A 638 38.85 -4.62 6.78
N ASP A 639 39.86 -5.12 6.06
CA ASP A 639 39.71 -6.21 5.10
C ASP A 639 39.73 -7.56 5.86
N LEU A 640 38.75 -8.45 5.60
CA LEU A 640 38.54 -9.68 6.37
C LEU A 640 39.07 -10.92 5.64
N THR A 641 39.64 -11.89 6.36
CA THR A 641 40.25 -13.11 5.80
C THR A 641 39.24 -14.17 5.35
N ASP A 642 38.05 -14.12 5.94
CA ASP A 642 36.94 -15.05 5.71
C ASP A 642 35.66 -14.24 5.47
N SER A 643 34.66 -14.86 4.83
CA SER A 643 33.45 -14.21 4.37
C SER A 643 32.22 -15.07 4.68
N GLY A 644 31.50 -14.75 5.77
CA GLY A 644 30.14 -15.26 6.01
C GLY A 644 29.88 -16.06 7.30
N LEU A 645 30.45 -15.68 8.45
CA LEU A 645 30.07 -16.25 9.77
C LEU A 645 29.98 -15.20 10.89
N PHE A 646 29.62 -13.96 10.56
CA PHE A 646 29.53 -12.88 11.54
C PHE A 646 28.14 -12.83 12.17
N ALA A 647 28.09 -12.42 13.45
CA ALA A 647 26.85 -12.07 14.12
C ALA A 647 26.54 -10.60 13.85
N ASP A 648 25.47 -10.37 13.09
CA ASP A 648 24.85 -9.07 12.87
C ASP A 648 24.13 -8.67 14.17
N MET A 649 24.30 -7.42 14.63
CA MET A 649 23.68 -6.96 15.87
C MET A 649 23.29 -5.49 15.82
N GLU A 650 22.28 -5.14 16.62
CA GLU A 650 21.81 -3.78 16.85
C GLU A 650 21.83 -3.44 18.35
N SER A 651 21.60 -2.17 18.69
CA SER A 651 21.62 -1.68 20.06
C SER A 651 20.21 -1.36 20.55
N ASN A 652 19.78 -2.05 21.61
CA ASN A 652 18.46 -1.82 22.24
C ASN A 652 18.47 -0.68 23.28
N ASP A 653 19.65 -0.23 23.72
CA ASP A 653 19.84 1.04 24.42
C ASP A 653 21.03 1.81 23.82
N PRO A 654 20.79 2.65 22.79
CA PRO A 654 21.82 3.48 22.16
C PRO A 654 22.49 4.53 23.06
N SER A 655 22.05 4.66 24.32
CA SER A 655 22.71 5.49 25.33
C SER A 655 23.80 4.74 26.11
N ILE A 656 23.76 3.40 26.09
CA ILE A 656 24.70 2.51 26.78
C ILE A 656 25.56 1.72 25.80
N ALA A 657 24.97 1.14 24.77
CA ALA A 657 25.67 0.46 23.68
C ALA A 657 25.71 1.35 22.43
N VAL A 658 26.85 1.34 21.74
CA VAL A 658 27.02 2.09 20.48
C VAL A 658 27.74 1.17 19.50
N MET A 659 27.16 0.98 18.32
CA MET A 659 27.79 0.21 17.25
C MET A 659 29.10 0.90 16.85
N ASN A 660 30.16 0.09 16.71
CA ASN A 660 31.51 0.59 16.43
C ASN A 660 32.16 -0.02 15.19
N LEU A 661 31.63 -1.15 14.71
CA LEU A 661 31.90 -1.71 13.39
C LEU A 661 30.57 -1.91 12.67
N GLU A 662 30.55 -1.65 11.37
CA GLU A 662 29.40 -1.84 10.47
C GLU A 662 29.86 -2.51 9.17
N ILE A 663 28.90 -3.06 8.42
CA ILE A 663 29.11 -3.46 7.03
C ILE A 663 28.87 -2.22 6.15
N PRO A 664 29.77 -1.88 5.20
CA PRO A 664 29.44 -0.92 4.17
C PRO A 664 28.46 -1.56 3.18
N THR A 665 27.16 -1.46 3.45
CA THR A 665 26.10 -1.82 2.51
C THR A 665 25.87 -0.71 1.50
N THR A 666 25.44 -1.06 0.29
CA THR A 666 24.96 -0.09 -0.69
C THR A 666 23.45 0.06 -0.56
N ASP A 667 22.96 1.28 -0.40
CA ASP A 667 21.52 1.64 -0.34
C ASP A 667 20.73 1.29 -1.63
N TYR A 668 21.35 0.65 -2.63
CA TYR A 668 20.75 0.36 -3.92
C TYR A 668 21.20 -1.00 -4.46
N ALA A 669 20.24 -1.86 -4.83
CA ALA A 669 20.49 -3.18 -5.41
C ALA A 669 19.64 -3.42 -6.66
N ARG A 670 19.96 -4.46 -7.44
CA ARG A 670 19.14 -4.87 -8.59
C ARG A 670 18.29 -6.09 -8.26
N GLY A 671 17.03 -6.06 -8.68
CA GLY A 671 16.12 -7.20 -8.58
C GLY A 671 15.47 -7.56 -9.92
N SER A 672 14.72 -8.67 -9.93
CA SER A 672 13.96 -9.14 -11.10
C SER A 672 12.66 -9.82 -10.67
N GLY A 673 11.57 -9.55 -11.38
CA GLY A 673 10.26 -10.13 -11.12
C GLY A 673 9.11 -9.29 -11.67
N THR A 674 7.92 -9.87 -11.78
CA THR A 674 6.66 -9.14 -12.00
C THR A 674 6.36 -8.15 -10.86
N SER A 675 6.87 -8.42 -9.65
CA SER A 675 6.85 -7.51 -8.50
C SER A 675 7.68 -6.23 -8.70
N PHE A 676 8.72 -6.27 -9.54
CA PHE A 676 9.51 -5.11 -9.97
C PHE A 676 8.87 -4.39 -11.17
N ALA A 677 7.99 -5.08 -11.92
CA ALA A 677 7.26 -4.52 -13.06
C ALA A 677 6.02 -3.72 -12.61
N ALA A 678 5.28 -4.21 -11.61
CA ALA A 678 4.10 -3.54 -11.04
C ALA A 678 4.35 -2.06 -10.65
N PRO A 679 5.42 -1.66 -9.91
CA PRO A 679 5.61 -0.27 -9.51
C PRO A 679 5.84 0.73 -10.66
N PHE A 680 6.31 0.31 -11.84
CA PHE A 680 6.33 1.17 -13.03
C PHE A 680 4.91 1.49 -13.53
N ALA A 681 4.00 0.51 -13.49
CA ALA A 681 2.59 0.71 -13.82
C ALA A 681 1.87 1.53 -12.74
N SER A 682 2.15 1.29 -11.45
CA SER A 682 1.64 2.08 -10.32
C SER A 682 2.07 3.53 -10.38
N GLY A 683 3.35 3.80 -10.68
CA GLY A 683 3.85 5.15 -10.91
C GLY A 683 3.17 5.81 -12.11
N THR A 684 3.00 5.09 -13.23
CA THR A 684 2.28 5.61 -14.40
C THR A 684 0.83 5.96 -14.08
N ALA A 685 0.13 5.13 -13.29
CA ALA A 685 -1.21 5.43 -12.79
C ALA A 685 -1.22 6.69 -11.90
N ALA A 686 -0.25 6.84 -11.00
CA ALA A 686 -0.14 8.01 -10.14
C ALA A 686 0.16 9.30 -10.90
N LEU A 687 0.95 9.23 -11.98
CA LEU A 687 1.14 10.33 -12.94
C LEU A 687 -0.17 10.73 -13.64
N LEU A 688 -1.02 9.74 -13.99
CA LEU A 688 -2.34 9.97 -14.58
C LEU A 688 -3.33 10.60 -13.60
N PHE A 689 -3.41 10.11 -12.36
CA PHE A 689 -4.20 10.74 -11.30
C PHE A 689 -3.72 12.15 -10.96
N SER A 690 -2.43 12.45 -11.15
CA SER A 690 -1.91 13.81 -10.99
C SER A 690 -2.33 14.75 -12.13
N GLN A 691 -2.62 14.22 -13.31
CA GLN A 691 -3.17 14.97 -14.45
C GLN A 691 -4.70 15.10 -14.38
N ASP A 692 -5.38 14.07 -13.84
CA ASP A 692 -6.83 13.99 -13.74
C ASP A 692 -7.27 13.35 -12.41
N PRO A 693 -7.32 14.12 -11.30
CA PRO A 693 -7.60 13.59 -9.96
C PRO A 693 -9.01 13.01 -9.75
N LEU A 694 -9.89 13.13 -10.76
CA LEU A 694 -11.27 12.64 -10.73
C LEU A 694 -11.51 11.48 -11.70
N ALA A 695 -10.47 10.98 -12.40
CA ALA A 695 -10.55 9.79 -13.23
C ALA A 695 -10.95 8.56 -12.39
N SER A 696 -11.68 7.61 -12.99
CA SER A 696 -11.92 6.32 -12.33
C SER A 696 -10.72 5.37 -12.48
N ALA A 697 -10.67 4.32 -11.67
CA ALA A 697 -9.69 3.25 -11.83
C ALA A 697 -9.78 2.59 -13.23
N GLU A 698 -10.99 2.40 -13.78
CA GLU A 698 -11.20 1.87 -15.13
C GLU A 698 -10.59 2.80 -16.19
N ASP A 699 -10.78 4.13 -16.08
CA ASP A 699 -10.20 5.10 -17.03
C ASP A 699 -8.67 5.09 -17.02
N VAL A 700 -8.06 5.01 -15.84
CA VAL A 700 -6.61 4.97 -15.69
C VAL A 700 -6.06 3.64 -16.23
N LYS A 701 -6.73 2.52 -15.93
CA LYS A 701 -6.42 1.19 -16.49
C LYS A 701 -6.49 1.20 -18.02
N GLU A 702 -7.62 1.63 -18.60
CA GLU A 702 -7.83 1.69 -20.05
C GLU A 702 -6.77 2.59 -20.72
N ARG A 703 -6.47 3.78 -20.16
CA ARG A 703 -5.45 4.68 -20.72
C ARG A 703 -4.05 4.07 -20.75
N ILE A 704 -3.66 3.33 -19.71
CA ILE A 704 -2.37 2.61 -19.68
C ILE A 704 -2.32 1.52 -20.76
N MET A 705 -3.38 0.70 -20.86
CA MET A 705 -3.47 -0.39 -21.84
C MET A 705 -3.53 0.12 -23.29
N LEU A 706 -4.22 1.23 -23.54
CA LEU A 706 -4.33 1.82 -24.87
C LEU A 706 -3.06 2.60 -25.26
N GLY A 707 -2.42 3.32 -24.33
CA GLY A 707 -1.18 4.06 -24.58
C GLY A 707 0.08 3.20 -24.75
N GLY A 708 0.09 1.96 -24.25
CA GLY A 708 1.28 1.10 -24.21
C GLY A 708 2.03 0.87 -25.54
N LYS A 709 3.34 0.62 -25.42
CA LYS A 709 4.32 0.33 -26.48
C LYS A 709 4.18 -1.14 -26.94
N PRO A 710 3.77 -1.43 -28.20
CA PRO A 710 3.46 -2.79 -28.63
C PRO A 710 4.72 -3.64 -28.89
N PHE A 711 4.71 -4.89 -28.44
CA PHE A 711 5.78 -5.87 -28.72
C PHE A 711 5.20 -7.20 -29.20
N SER A 712 5.79 -7.79 -30.25
CA SER A 712 5.30 -9.04 -30.85
C SER A 712 5.34 -10.23 -29.89
N ASP A 713 6.19 -10.20 -28.87
CA ASP A 713 6.27 -11.27 -27.88
C ASP A 713 5.17 -11.18 -26.78
N LEU A 714 4.41 -10.08 -26.75
CA LEU A 714 3.25 -9.88 -25.88
C LEU A 714 1.92 -10.20 -26.58
N GLU A 715 1.91 -10.27 -27.92
CA GLU A 715 0.71 -10.58 -28.71
C GLU A 715 0.18 -11.98 -28.36
N GLY A 716 -1.03 -12.05 -27.82
CA GLY A 716 -1.64 -13.30 -27.37
C GLY A 716 -1.09 -13.85 -26.04
N LYS A 717 -0.22 -13.10 -25.34
CA LYS A 717 0.20 -13.38 -23.95
C LYS A 717 -0.33 -12.35 -22.93
N THR A 718 -0.83 -11.21 -23.41
CA THR A 718 -1.46 -10.16 -22.61
C THR A 718 -2.69 -9.63 -23.34
N VAL A 719 -3.64 -9.02 -22.63
CA VAL A 719 -4.86 -8.41 -23.19
C VAL A 719 -4.51 -7.29 -24.17
N SER A 720 -3.58 -6.40 -23.79
CA SER A 720 -3.18 -5.24 -24.60
C SER A 720 -2.17 -5.55 -25.70
N GLY A 721 -1.36 -6.61 -25.56
CA GLY A 721 -0.21 -6.89 -26.42
C GLY A 721 0.93 -5.87 -26.27
N LYS A 722 0.98 -5.13 -25.16
CA LYS A 722 1.81 -3.93 -24.98
C LYS A 722 2.54 -3.91 -23.64
N MET A 723 3.65 -3.19 -23.63
CA MET A 723 4.33 -2.74 -22.42
C MET A 723 3.83 -1.33 -22.04
N VAL A 724 3.89 -0.97 -20.76
CA VAL A 724 3.59 0.39 -20.28
C VAL A 724 4.46 1.44 -21.03
N ASP A 725 3.83 2.57 -21.37
CA ASP A 725 4.42 3.74 -22.02
C ASP A 725 3.80 4.97 -21.36
N ALA A 726 4.49 5.54 -20.36
CA ALA A 726 3.96 6.58 -19.50
C ALA A 726 3.69 7.86 -20.28
N TYR A 727 4.60 8.26 -21.18
CA TYR A 727 4.42 9.43 -22.03
C TYR A 727 3.15 9.33 -22.87
N LYS A 728 2.93 8.21 -23.57
CA LYS A 728 1.70 8.03 -24.37
C LYS A 728 0.44 7.95 -23.53
N ALA A 729 0.49 7.32 -22.36
CA ALA A 729 -0.67 7.28 -21.47
C ALA A 729 -1.07 8.70 -21.02
N LEU A 730 -0.10 9.56 -20.70
CA LEU A 730 -0.33 10.95 -20.28
C LEU A 730 -0.68 11.91 -21.42
N ASN A 731 -0.17 11.68 -22.64
CA ASN A 731 -0.34 12.62 -23.76
C ASN A 731 -1.83 12.80 -24.17
N PRO A 732 -2.44 13.98 -24.00
CA PRO A 732 -3.83 14.24 -24.39
C PRO A 732 -3.97 14.66 -25.88
N HIS A 733 -2.86 14.82 -26.59
CA HIS A 733 -2.75 15.28 -27.97
C HIS A 733 -2.52 14.13 -28.98
N ASP A 734 -2.48 12.88 -28.50
CA ASP A 734 -2.41 11.70 -29.35
C ASP A 734 -3.12 10.50 -28.71
N ILE A 735 -3.18 9.38 -29.42
CA ILE A 735 -3.77 8.12 -28.97
C ILE A 735 -3.11 7.66 -27.65
N PRO A 736 -3.88 7.41 -26.57
CA PRO A 736 -5.33 7.24 -26.57
C PRO A 736 -6.16 8.52 -26.41
N GLY A 737 -5.60 9.59 -25.86
CA GLY A 737 -6.36 10.75 -25.39
C GLY A 737 -7.18 10.44 -24.13
N LYS A 738 -8.32 11.11 -23.97
CA LYS A 738 -9.21 10.98 -22.81
C LYS A 738 -10.51 10.20 -23.11
N PRO A 739 -11.10 9.47 -22.14
CA PRO A 739 -12.43 8.92 -22.30
C PRO A 739 -13.49 10.03 -22.49
N ILE A 740 -14.58 9.73 -23.22
CA ILE A 740 -15.79 10.57 -23.22
C ILE A 740 -16.89 9.89 -22.43
N HIS A 741 -17.18 10.40 -21.24
CA HIS A 741 -18.30 9.94 -20.42
C HIS A 741 -19.63 10.56 -20.88
N GLY A 742 -20.71 9.78 -20.82
CA GLY A 742 -22.07 10.28 -21.00
C GLY A 742 -22.31 10.93 -22.37
N SER A 743 -22.88 12.14 -22.39
CA SER A 743 -23.33 12.76 -23.65
C SER A 743 -22.26 13.52 -24.44
N GLY A 744 -21.04 13.70 -23.91
CA GLY A 744 -20.02 14.53 -24.56
C GLY A 744 -18.93 15.07 -23.64
N ALA A 745 -18.11 15.96 -24.18
CA ALA A 745 -16.98 16.59 -23.50
C ALA A 745 -16.94 18.11 -23.76
N GLN A 746 -16.13 18.85 -23.01
CA GLN A 746 -15.91 20.28 -23.19
C GLN A 746 -14.43 20.60 -22.99
N GLY A 747 -13.96 21.65 -23.66
CA GLY A 747 -12.56 22.07 -23.57
C GLY A 747 -12.31 23.44 -24.19
N THR A 748 -11.03 23.74 -24.42
CA THR A 748 -10.55 25.01 -24.94
C THR A 748 -9.33 24.76 -25.80
N LEU A 749 -9.29 25.31 -27.01
CA LEU A 749 -8.19 25.16 -27.96
C LEU A 749 -7.64 26.52 -28.38
N ASP A 750 -6.40 26.54 -28.85
CA ASP A 750 -5.72 27.72 -29.40
C ASP A 750 -4.88 27.33 -30.62
N GLY A 751 -5.43 27.57 -31.82
CA GLY A 751 -4.80 27.28 -33.11
C GLY A 751 -3.53 28.09 -33.42
N ALA A 752 -3.06 28.94 -32.50
CA ALA A 752 -1.76 29.61 -32.58
C ALA A 752 -0.70 29.05 -31.60
N LYS A 753 -1.07 28.19 -30.66
CA LYS A 753 -0.16 27.61 -29.64
C LYS A 753 0.05 26.11 -29.83
N GLU A 754 0.58 25.46 -28.81
CA GLU A 754 0.78 24.00 -28.73
C GLU A 754 -0.53 23.26 -28.46
N LYS A 755 -1.48 23.86 -27.73
CA LYS A 755 -2.80 23.28 -27.47
C LYS A 755 -3.75 23.41 -28.68
N ARG A 756 -3.40 22.74 -29.78
CA ARG A 756 -4.16 22.76 -31.04
C ARG A 756 -5.32 21.78 -31.05
N ASP A 757 -5.19 20.68 -30.34
CA ASP A 757 -6.16 19.60 -30.28
C ASP A 757 -6.45 19.17 -28.83
N ASP A 758 -7.56 18.46 -28.66
CA ASP A 758 -7.86 17.62 -27.51
C ASP A 758 -8.36 16.28 -28.06
N VAL A 759 -7.63 15.19 -27.78
CA VAL A 759 -7.95 13.85 -28.29
C VAL A 759 -8.78 13.07 -27.27
N TYR A 760 -9.74 12.33 -27.79
CA TYR A 760 -10.68 11.53 -27.03
C TYR A 760 -10.82 10.11 -27.57
N TYR A 761 -11.36 9.19 -26.78
CA TYR A 761 -11.73 7.85 -27.24
C TYR A 761 -13.14 7.41 -26.84
N VAL A 762 -13.69 6.49 -27.62
CA VAL A 762 -14.98 5.80 -27.38
C VAL A 762 -14.93 4.39 -27.96
N TYR A 763 -15.45 3.40 -27.23
CA TYR A 763 -15.58 2.04 -27.74
C TYR A 763 -16.87 1.89 -28.54
N LEU A 764 -16.81 1.28 -29.73
CA LEU A 764 -18.00 0.97 -30.52
C LEU A 764 -18.10 -0.54 -30.80
N ARG A 765 -19.31 -1.09 -30.83
CA ARG A 765 -19.58 -2.46 -31.32
C ARG A 765 -19.59 -2.49 -32.86
N ALA A 766 -19.30 -3.65 -33.46
CA ALA A 766 -19.40 -3.79 -34.91
C ALA A 766 -20.85 -3.58 -35.39
N GLY A 767 -21.05 -2.63 -36.31
CA GLY A 767 -22.36 -2.23 -36.82
C GLY A 767 -23.06 -1.10 -36.04
N GLU A 768 -22.48 -0.64 -34.93
CA GLU A 768 -22.94 0.53 -34.18
C GLU A 768 -22.81 1.83 -35.01
N THR A 769 -23.64 2.85 -34.76
CA THR A 769 -23.54 4.16 -35.42
C THR A 769 -23.25 5.27 -34.41
N LEU A 770 -21.99 5.71 -34.39
CA LEU A 770 -21.54 6.86 -33.64
C LEU A 770 -21.95 8.14 -34.38
N ASN A 771 -22.69 9.01 -33.71
CA ASN A 771 -22.94 10.38 -34.16
C ASN A 771 -22.17 11.32 -33.24
N VAL A 772 -21.35 12.21 -33.78
CA VAL A 772 -20.60 13.21 -33.02
C VAL A 772 -20.95 14.59 -33.56
N SER A 773 -21.13 15.56 -32.67
CA SER A 773 -21.33 16.96 -33.03
C SER A 773 -20.45 17.87 -32.17
N LEU A 774 -19.79 18.82 -32.81
CA LEU A 774 -18.93 19.82 -32.20
C LEU A 774 -19.59 21.19 -32.30
N THR A 775 -19.47 21.99 -31.25
CA THR A 775 -19.84 23.42 -31.23
C THR A 775 -18.74 24.22 -30.56
N GLY A 776 -18.20 25.23 -31.22
CA GLY A 776 -17.12 26.09 -30.73
C GLY A 776 -17.50 27.56 -30.59
N THR A 777 -16.51 28.37 -30.25
CA THR A 777 -16.68 29.82 -30.05
C THR A 777 -16.95 30.53 -31.38
N ALA A 778 -17.71 31.63 -31.36
CA ALA A 778 -18.01 32.37 -32.59
C ALA A 778 -16.73 33.00 -33.17
N GLY A 779 -16.38 32.64 -34.41
CA GLY A 779 -15.22 33.17 -35.13
C GLY A 779 -13.96 32.30 -35.06
N THR A 780 -14.02 31.13 -34.43
CA THR A 780 -12.99 30.08 -34.56
C THR A 780 -13.27 29.17 -35.77
N ASP A 781 -12.25 28.42 -36.17
CA ASP A 781 -12.30 27.38 -37.20
C ASP A 781 -11.83 26.08 -36.53
N PHE A 782 -12.78 25.24 -36.09
CA PHE A 782 -12.52 24.02 -35.33
C PHE A 782 -13.07 22.83 -36.10
N ASP A 783 -12.19 21.93 -36.50
CA ASP A 783 -12.47 20.74 -37.28
C ASP A 783 -12.68 19.53 -36.35
N LEU A 784 -13.29 18.47 -36.90
CA LEU A 784 -13.56 17.24 -36.18
C LEU A 784 -13.07 16.03 -36.99
N TYR A 785 -12.25 15.20 -36.37
CA TYR A 785 -11.70 13.98 -36.95
C TYR A 785 -12.12 12.74 -36.15
N LEU A 786 -12.29 11.61 -36.84
CA LEU A 786 -12.56 10.30 -36.24
C LEU A 786 -11.57 9.29 -36.80
N TYR A 787 -10.87 8.58 -35.93
CA TYR A 787 -9.91 7.53 -36.23
C TYR A 787 -10.43 6.17 -35.75
N ASN A 788 -10.04 5.09 -36.44
CA ASN A 788 -10.46 3.73 -36.14
C ASN A 788 -9.46 2.98 -35.24
N PRO A 789 -9.80 1.77 -34.72
CA PRO A 789 -8.95 1.04 -33.79
C PRO A 789 -7.55 0.62 -34.30
N SER A 790 -7.25 0.78 -35.59
CA SER A 790 -5.90 0.52 -36.14
C SER A 790 -5.08 1.79 -36.38
N ALA A 791 -5.55 2.97 -35.94
CA ALA A 791 -4.75 4.18 -35.92
C ALA A 791 -3.64 4.06 -34.86
N ALA A 792 -2.42 4.47 -35.21
CA ALA A 792 -1.27 4.50 -34.29
C ALA A 792 -0.99 5.91 -33.74
N SER A 793 -1.55 6.94 -34.38
CA SER A 793 -1.51 8.34 -33.96
C SER A 793 -2.60 9.12 -34.69
N VAL A 794 -3.15 10.18 -34.09
CA VAL A 794 -4.07 11.12 -34.77
C VAL A 794 -3.34 12.06 -35.73
N SER A 795 -2.02 12.23 -35.58
CA SER A 795 -1.19 13.01 -36.52
C SER A 795 -1.11 12.39 -37.92
N ALA A 796 -1.51 11.13 -38.07
CA ALA A 796 -1.41 10.36 -39.29
C ALA A 796 -2.78 10.13 -39.95
N VAL A 797 -2.90 10.47 -41.23
CA VAL A 797 -4.08 10.14 -42.07
C VAL A 797 -4.37 8.62 -42.11
N ALA A 798 -3.37 7.78 -41.83
CA ALA A 798 -3.51 6.34 -41.74
C ALA A 798 -4.30 5.93 -40.49
N GLY A 799 -5.54 5.45 -40.69
CA GLY A 799 -6.47 5.10 -39.61
C GLY A 799 -7.65 6.05 -39.48
N MET A 800 -7.65 7.20 -40.19
CA MET A 800 -8.79 8.10 -40.23
C MET A 800 -10.02 7.39 -40.84
N ALA A 801 -11.15 7.46 -40.14
CA ALA A 801 -12.42 6.83 -40.46
C ALA A 801 -13.43 7.83 -41.04
N ALA A 802 -13.44 9.06 -40.54
CA ALA A 802 -14.27 10.17 -41.01
C ALA A 802 -13.67 11.53 -40.58
N SER A 803 -14.09 12.62 -41.23
CA SER A 803 -13.79 13.99 -40.82
C SER A 803 -14.93 14.96 -41.17
N SER A 804 -14.94 16.14 -40.57
CA SER A 804 -15.83 17.26 -40.88
C SER A 804 -15.04 18.57 -40.74
N GLU A 805 -14.87 19.28 -41.86
CA GLU A 805 -13.97 20.43 -42.01
C GLU A 805 -14.69 21.61 -42.71
N LYS A 806 -15.54 22.38 -42.00
CA LYS A 806 -16.23 23.54 -42.60
C LYS A 806 -15.43 24.81 -42.35
N SER A 807 -14.83 25.35 -43.41
CA SER A 807 -13.97 26.54 -43.29
C SER A 807 -14.66 27.76 -42.67
N ASN A 808 -13.99 28.37 -41.69
CA ASN A 808 -14.46 29.43 -40.79
C ASN A 808 -15.69 29.01 -39.96
N SER A 809 -15.74 27.76 -39.49
CA SER A 809 -16.80 27.23 -38.64
C SER A 809 -16.24 26.37 -37.51
N SER A 810 -16.97 26.33 -36.41
CA SER A 810 -16.74 25.37 -35.33
C SER A 810 -18.05 24.63 -35.04
N SER A 811 -18.76 24.19 -36.07
CA SER A 811 -20.07 23.55 -35.97
C SER A 811 -20.07 22.25 -36.78
N GLU A 812 -19.28 21.29 -36.35
CA GLU A 812 -18.95 20.08 -37.10
C GLU A 812 -19.80 18.87 -36.69
N THR A 813 -19.98 17.91 -37.61
CA THR A 813 -20.83 16.73 -37.37
C THR A 813 -20.33 15.52 -38.14
N ILE A 814 -20.10 14.42 -37.44
CA ILE A 814 -19.78 13.10 -38.01
C ILE A 814 -20.92 12.13 -37.69
N SER A 815 -21.30 11.29 -38.66
CA SER A 815 -22.17 10.13 -38.43
C SER A 815 -21.50 8.92 -39.09
N TYR A 816 -21.01 7.99 -38.29
CA TYR A 816 -20.14 6.91 -38.72
C TYR A 816 -20.62 5.56 -38.20
N LYS A 817 -20.71 4.56 -39.09
CA LYS A 817 -21.07 3.19 -38.73
C LYS A 817 -19.83 2.33 -38.56
N ALA A 818 -19.57 1.88 -37.33
CA ALA A 818 -18.41 1.08 -36.96
C ALA A 818 -18.33 -0.22 -37.78
N ALA A 819 -17.23 -0.40 -38.52
CA ALA A 819 -17.02 -1.60 -39.34
C ALA A 819 -16.48 -2.80 -38.53
N LYS A 820 -15.81 -2.52 -37.41
CA LYS A 820 -15.28 -3.48 -36.43
C LYS A 820 -15.55 -2.96 -35.03
N ALA A 821 -15.61 -3.87 -34.06
CA ALA A 821 -15.60 -3.49 -32.65
C ALA A 821 -14.21 -2.98 -32.21
N GLY A 822 -14.16 -2.09 -31.22
CA GLY A 822 -12.92 -1.54 -30.67
C GLY A 822 -13.02 -0.05 -30.33
N TYR A 823 -11.91 0.51 -29.83
CA TYR A 823 -11.79 1.94 -29.50
C TYR A 823 -11.56 2.78 -30.76
N TYR A 824 -12.42 3.77 -30.98
CA TYR A 824 -12.30 4.80 -32.00
C TYR A 824 -11.89 6.11 -31.32
N TYR A 825 -11.04 6.89 -31.97
CA TYR A 825 -10.48 8.11 -31.39
C TYR A 825 -11.07 9.34 -32.08
N ILE A 826 -11.54 10.30 -31.29
CA ILE A 826 -12.14 11.56 -31.77
C ILE A 826 -11.13 12.66 -31.48
N ASP A 827 -10.71 13.37 -32.51
CA ASP A 827 -9.79 14.50 -32.42
C ASP A 827 -10.55 15.79 -32.73
N VAL A 828 -10.53 16.72 -31.78
CA VAL A 828 -11.14 18.05 -31.89
C VAL A 828 -10.01 19.04 -32.15
N TYR A 829 -9.91 19.57 -33.37
CA TYR A 829 -8.72 20.27 -33.85
C TYR A 829 -8.99 21.76 -34.14
N ALA A 830 -8.14 22.66 -33.66
CA ALA A 830 -8.21 24.09 -33.94
C ALA A 830 -7.36 24.49 -35.17
N PHE A 831 -8.01 24.53 -36.33
CA PHE A 831 -7.41 25.05 -37.56
C PHE A 831 -7.10 26.54 -37.47
N ALA A 832 -7.99 27.34 -36.87
CA ALA A 832 -7.75 28.76 -36.61
C ALA A 832 -8.53 29.32 -35.41
N GLY A 833 -7.95 30.32 -34.76
CA GLY A 833 -8.54 31.01 -33.61
C GLY A 833 -8.37 30.25 -32.29
N ALA A 834 -8.84 30.86 -31.21
CA ALA A 834 -8.77 30.31 -29.85
C ALA A 834 -10.12 30.50 -29.15
N GLY A 835 -10.55 29.50 -28.39
CA GLY A 835 -11.84 29.55 -27.70
C GLY A 835 -12.30 28.19 -27.16
N ASN A 836 -13.46 28.21 -26.51
CA ASN A 836 -14.07 27.03 -25.91
C ASN A 836 -14.83 26.21 -26.96
N TYR A 837 -14.94 24.90 -26.72
CA TYR A 837 -15.83 24.01 -27.46
C TYR A 837 -16.66 23.10 -26.53
N SER A 838 -17.77 22.60 -27.07
CA SER A 838 -18.53 21.48 -26.55
C SER A 838 -18.67 20.42 -27.64
N LEU A 839 -18.16 19.24 -27.33
CA LEU A 839 -18.31 18.00 -28.09
C LEU A 839 -19.50 17.23 -27.53
N ARG A 840 -20.30 16.60 -28.39
CA ARG A 840 -21.39 15.69 -28.00
C ARG A 840 -21.34 14.42 -28.83
N LYS A 841 -21.57 13.26 -28.21
CA LYS A 841 -21.69 11.96 -28.88
C LYS A 841 -23.12 11.40 -28.77
N SER A 842 -23.50 10.52 -29.69
CA SER A 842 -24.62 9.60 -29.49
C SER A 842 -24.28 8.74 -28.28
N GLN A 843 -25.23 8.66 -27.34
CA GLN A 843 -25.06 8.00 -26.06
C GLN A 843 -24.64 6.55 -26.24
N ASP A 844 -23.51 6.18 -25.63
CA ASP A 844 -22.90 4.85 -25.69
C ASP A 844 -23.89 3.77 -25.25
N TYR A 845 -23.70 2.54 -25.71
CA TYR A 845 -24.45 1.39 -25.22
C TYR A 845 -24.05 1.02 -23.79
N ARG A 846 -22.86 1.45 -23.33
CA ARG A 846 -22.47 1.45 -21.92
C ARG A 846 -23.22 2.53 -21.12
N ASP A 847 -23.25 3.79 -21.60
CA ASP A 847 -23.82 5.01 -20.95
C ASP A 847 -25.35 5.00 -20.67
N LYS A 848 -25.96 3.89 -20.23
CA LYS A 848 -27.39 3.82 -19.82
C LYS A 848 -27.49 3.90 -18.30
N SER A 849 -27.54 5.12 -17.78
CA SER A 849 -27.76 5.44 -16.36
C SER A 849 -29.15 5.06 -15.85
N ALA A 850 -29.41 5.24 -14.54
CA ALA A 850 -30.73 5.05 -13.92
C ALA A 850 -31.95 5.48 -14.76
N GLY A 851 -32.91 4.57 -14.94
CA GLY A 851 -34.13 4.76 -15.73
C GLY A 851 -34.85 3.46 -16.08
N THR A 852 -36.07 3.56 -16.62
CA THR A 852 -36.84 2.43 -17.17
C THR A 852 -36.64 2.32 -18.69
N TYR A 853 -36.37 1.11 -19.16
CA TYR A 853 -36.09 0.73 -20.54
C TYR A 853 -37.14 -0.28 -21.01
N GLU A 854 -38.17 0.20 -21.70
CA GLU A 854 -39.31 -0.59 -22.18
C GLU A 854 -38.94 -1.66 -23.23
N ASP A 855 -39.80 -2.66 -23.46
CA ASP A 855 -39.68 -3.71 -24.50
C ASP A 855 -39.46 -3.20 -25.94
N THR A 856 -39.78 -1.93 -26.17
CA THR A 856 -39.64 -1.21 -27.44
C THR A 856 -38.37 -0.36 -27.51
N ASN A 857 -37.57 -0.30 -26.46
CA ASN A 857 -36.33 0.49 -26.42
C ASN A 857 -35.25 -0.19 -27.29
N PRO A 858 -34.63 0.52 -28.26
CA PRO A 858 -33.63 -0.07 -29.17
C PRO A 858 -32.32 -0.48 -28.48
N ALA A 859 -32.11 -0.16 -27.21
CA ALA A 859 -31.00 -0.68 -26.40
C ALA A 859 -31.20 -2.15 -25.98
N VAL A 860 -32.44 -2.67 -26.01
CA VAL A 860 -32.72 -4.08 -25.70
C VAL A 860 -32.62 -4.90 -26.99
N VAL A 861 -31.62 -5.77 -27.05
CA VAL A 861 -31.31 -6.60 -28.22
C VAL A 861 -32.03 -7.95 -28.08
N PHE A 862 -33.00 -8.18 -28.96
CA PHE A 862 -33.77 -9.42 -29.00
C PHE A 862 -33.27 -10.34 -30.13
N THR A 863 -32.87 -11.56 -29.77
CA THR A 863 -32.45 -12.62 -30.70
C THR A 863 -33.45 -13.78 -30.63
N GLY A 864 -33.90 -14.29 -31.79
CA GLY A 864 -35.01 -15.25 -31.89
C GLY A 864 -36.36 -14.58 -32.20
N THR A 865 -37.43 -15.37 -32.31
CA THR A 865 -38.74 -14.89 -32.78
C THR A 865 -39.58 -14.24 -31.67
N TRP A 866 -39.13 -13.10 -31.17
CA TRP A 866 -39.86 -12.32 -30.15
C TRP A 866 -41.07 -11.59 -30.75
N LEU A 867 -42.27 -12.01 -30.35
CA LEU A 867 -43.54 -11.39 -30.71
C LEU A 867 -43.85 -10.23 -29.74
N THR A 868 -44.42 -9.13 -30.24
CA THR A 868 -44.98 -8.10 -29.37
C THR A 868 -46.41 -8.49 -28.98
N VAL A 869 -46.68 -8.51 -27.68
CA VAL A 869 -48.03 -8.58 -27.11
C VAL A 869 -48.41 -7.21 -26.55
N SER A 870 -49.69 -6.84 -26.61
CA SER A 870 -50.16 -5.50 -26.21
C SER A 870 -51.30 -5.61 -25.20
N LYS A 871 -51.16 -4.91 -24.07
CA LYS A 871 -52.20 -4.77 -23.04
C LYS A 871 -51.99 -3.44 -22.29
N PRO A 872 -53.05 -2.71 -21.90
CA PRO A 872 -52.94 -1.49 -21.10
C PRO A 872 -52.21 -1.66 -19.76
N GLU A 873 -52.17 -2.88 -19.24
CA GLU A 873 -51.56 -3.20 -17.95
C GLU A 873 -50.02 -3.31 -18.00
N TYR A 874 -49.41 -3.52 -19.16
CA TYR A 874 -47.94 -3.56 -19.34
C TYR A 874 -47.29 -2.18 -19.21
N SER A 875 -45.98 -2.13 -19.02
CA SER A 875 -45.18 -0.91 -19.16
C SER A 875 -45.09 -0.57 -20.65
N GLY A 876 -45.02 0.72 -21.00
CA GLY A 876 -45.22 1.19 -22.39
C GLY A 876 -46.55 0.82 -23.10
N GLY A 877 -47.37 -0.08 -22.55
CA GLY A 877 -48.52 -0.73 -23.20
C GLY A 877 -48.19 -2.00 -24.00
N THR A 878 -46.93 -2.44 -24.00
CA THR A 878 -46.41 -3.60 -24.76
C THR A 878 -45.47 -4.46 -23.95
N ALA A 879 -45.29 -5.71 -24.36
CA ALA A 879 -44.21 -6.57 -23.91
C ALA A 879 -43.75 -7.46 -25.06
N LYS A 880 -42.48 -7.86 -25.06
CA LYS A 880 -41.92 -8.87 -25.96
C LYS A 880 -42.08 -10.25 -25.36
N GLN A 881 -42.54 -11.24 -26.12
CA GLN A 881 -42.70 -12.62 -25.68
C GLN A 881 -42.20 -13.62 -26.73
N LEU A 882 -41.56 -14.69 -26.28
CA LEU A 882 -41.29 -15.89 -27.08
C LEU A 882 -41.73 -17.18 -26.37
N ASN A 883 -41.72 -18.30 -27.10
CA ASN A 883 -41.94 -19.66 -26.58
C ASN A 883 -41.12 -20.69 -27.37
N GLU A 884 -39.97 -20.26 -27.87
CA GLU A 884 -38.96 -21.05 -28.60
C GLU A 884 -37.57 -20.45 -28.36
N ALA A 885 -36.52 -21.08 -28.87
CA ALA A 885 -35.14 -20.66 -28.61
C ALA A 885 -34.87 -19.19 -29.00
N GLY A 886 -34.39 -18.42 -28.04
CA GLY A 886 -34.07 -17.00 -28.18
C GLY A 886 -33.60 -16.40 -26.85
N GLN A 887 -33.12 -15.17 -26.93
CA GLN A 887 -32.58 -14.40 -25.80
C GLN A 887 -32.90 -12.91 -25.93
N ALA A 888 -32.86 -12.20 -24.81
CA ALA A 888 -32.88 -10.74 -24.75
C ALA A 888 -31.62 -10.25 -24.01
N GLU A 889 -30.93 -9.22 -24.52
CA GLU A 889 -29.69 -8.69 -23.95
C GLU A 889 -29.76 -7.17 -23.82
N PHE A 890 -29.26 -6.62 -22.71
CA PHE A 890 -29.28 -5.18 -22.42
C PHE A 890 -28.05 -4.78 -21.59
N SER A 891 -27.33 -3.75 -22.03
CA SER A 891 -26.15 -3.20 -21.33
C SER A 891 -26.47 -1.85 -20.69
N PHE A 892 -25.86 -1.56 -19.54
CA PHE A 892 -26.13 -0.38 -18.72
C PHE A 892 -24.94 0.08 -17.88
N THR A 893 -24.99 1.31 -17.36
CA THR A 893 -24.09 1.82 -16.32
C THR A 893 -24.90 2.12 -15.07
N GLY A 894 -24.55 1.50 -13.95
CA GLY A 894 -25.23 1.68 -12.68
C GLY A 894 -25.15 0.46 -11.79
N ASN A 895 -25.43 0.63 -10.51
CA ASN A 895 -25.23 -0.42 -9.50
C ASN A 895 -26.45 -1.33 -9.27
N GLN A 896 -27.57 -1.17 -9.99
CA GLN A 896 -28.72 -2.06 -9.84
C GLN A 896 -29.53 -2.22 -11.13
N ILE A 897 -29.92 -3.47 -11.41
CA ILE A 897 -30.82 -3.87 -12.51
C ILE A 897 -32.00 -4.67 -12.00
N GLU A 898 -33.17 -4.40 -12.56
CA GLU A 898 -34.41 -5.13 -12.30
C GLU A 898 -35.09 -5.47 -13.63
N TRP A 899 -35.42 -6.74 -13.84
CA TRP A 899 -36.17 -7.23 -14.99
C TRP A 899 -37.65 -7.34 -14.62
N ILE A 900 -38.46 -6.51 -15.28
CA ILE A 900 -39.90 -6.49 -15.19
C ILE A 900 -40.51 -7.33 -16.31
N ALA A 901 -41.45 -8.19 -15.96
CA ALA A 901 -42.21 -9.03 -16.87
C ALA A 901 -43.63 -9.28 -16.34
N PHE A 902 -44.51 -9.86 -17.15
CA PHE A 902 -45.79 -10.37 -16.67
C PHE A 902 -45.70 -11.87 -16.34
N LYS A 903 -46.45 -12.31 -15.33
CA LYS A 903 -46.59 -13.72 -14.95
C LYS A 903 -47.98 -14.22 -15.31
N ASP A 904 -48.08 -15.40 -15.94
CA ASP A 904 -49.36 -16.07 -16.20
C ASP A 904 -49.18 -17.58 -16.37
N SER A 905 -50.27 -18.28 -16.70
CA SER A 905 -50.30 -19.75 -16.75
C SER A 905 -49.53 -20.34 -17.93
N ASN A 906 -49.07 -19.54 -18.89
CA ASN A 906 -48.34 -19.97 -20.07
C ASN A 906 -46.82 -19.74 -19.97
N GLN A 907 -46.35 -19.05 -18.93
CA GLN A 907 -44.92 -18.75 -18.82
C GLN A 907 -44.12 -19.93 -18.27
N GLY A 908 -42.84 -20.00 -18.64
CA GLY A 908 -41.88 -20.99 -18.20
C GLY A 908 -40.79 -20.40 -17.31
N ILE A 909 -39.60 -21.00 -17.40
CA ILE A 909 -38.39 -20.62 -16.67
C ILE A 909 -37.41 -20.02 -17.68
N ALA A 910 -36.82 -18.87 -17.34
CA ALA A 910 -35.71 -18.27 -18.06
C ALA A 910 -34.41 -18.47 -17.29
N ASP A 911 -33.27 -18.44 -17.98
CA ASP A 911 -31.96 -18.29 -17.35
C ASP A 911 -31.55 -16.81 -17.46
N VAL A 912 -31.11 -16.21 -16.37
CA VAL A 912 -30.61 -14.83 -16.33
C VAL A 912 -29.11 -14.86 -16.11
N TYR A 913 -28.39 -14.09 -16.91
CA TYR A 913 -26.95 -13.87 -16.81
C TYR A 913 -26.69 -12.39 -16.55
N ILE A 914 -25.74 -12.11 -15.66
CA ILE A 914 -25.14 -10.79 -15.46
C ILE A 914 -23.65 -10.93 -15.81
N ASP A 915 -23.17 -10.10 -16.72
CA ASP A 915 -21.76 -10.06 -17.15
C ASP A 915 -21.23 -11.43 -17.60
N GLY A 916 -22.08 -12.16 -18.33
CA GLY A 916 -21.81 -13.51 -18.81
C GLY A 916 -21.93 -14.63 -17.76
N LYS A 917 -21.97 -14.31 -16.46
CA LYS A 917 -22.15 -15.26 -15.35
C LYS A 917 -23.64 -15.53 -15.11
N LYS A 918 -24.03 -16.80 -14.96
CA LYS A 918 -25.43 -17.18 -14.72
C LYS A 918 -25.83 -16.77 -13.29
N ALA A 919 -26.74 -15.80 -13.18
CA ALA A 919 -27.19 -15.22 -11.93
C ALA A 919 -28.42 -15.93 -11.33
N ALA A 920 -29.40 -16.31 -12.17
CA ALA A 920 -30.64 -16.95 -11.70
C ALA A 920 -31.31 -17.81 -12.77
N SER A 921 -32.31 -18.60 -12.35
CA SER A 921 -33.26 -19.30 -13.24
C SER A 921 -34.72 -19.01 -12.82
N PRO A 922 -35.21 -17.76 -12.89
CA PRO A 922 -36.52 -17.41 -12.36
C PRO A 922 -37.68 -18.05 -13.14
N SER A 923 -38.71 -18.50 -12.42
CA SER A 923 -39.99 -18.89 -12.98
C SER A 923 -40.88 -17.67 -13.20
N LEU A 924 -41.41 -17.54 -14.42
CA LEU A 924 -42.40 -16.55 -14.80
C LEU A 924 -43.85 -17.05 -14.61
N PHE A 925 -44.05 -18.29 -14.14
CA PHE A 925 -45.39 -18.86 -13.97
C PHE A 925 -46.22 -18.14 -12.89
N SER A 926 -47.54 -18.07 -13.13
CA SER A 926 -48.55 -17.79 -12.11
C SER A 926 -49.88 -18.44 -12.53
N SER A 927 -50.68 -18.92 -11.58
CA SER A 927 -52.03 -19.44 -11.85
C SER A 927 -53.05 -18.36 -12.29
N SER A 928 -52.66 -17.09 -12.19
CA SER A 928 -53.45 -15.92 -12.63
C SER A 928 -52.54 -14.87 -13.28
N PHE A 929 -53.09 -14.02 -14.16
CA PHE A 929 -52.32 -12.99 -14.85
C PHE A 929 -51.92 -11.86 -13.89
N LEU A 930 -50.60 -11.63 -13.75
CA LEU A 930 -49.99 -10.58 -12.94
C LEU A 930 -49.05 -9.73 -13.84
N PRO A 931 -49.42 -8.50 -14.21
CA PRO A 931 -48.56 -7.59 -14.98
C PRO A 931 -47.47 -6.96 -14.10
N LYS A 932 -46.40 -6.40 -14.71
CA LYS A 932 -45.39 -5.57 -14.03
C LYS A 932 -44.79 -6.20 -12.77
N GLN A 933 -44.37 -7.45 -12.87
CA GLN A 933 -43.73 -8.19 -11.79
C GLN A 933 -42.20 -8.11 -11.93
N SER A 934 -41.51 -7.79 -10.84
CA SER A 934 -40.08 -8.02 -10.71
C SER A 934 -39.82 -9.52 -10.78
N VAL A 935 -39.32 -10.01 -11.91
CA VAL A 935 -38.97 -11.42 -12.12
C VAL A 935 -37.54 -11.70 -11.67
N PHE A 936 -36.67 -10.69 -11.74
CA PHE A 936 -35.28 -10.74 -11.29
C PHE A 936 -34.82 -9.34 -10.91
N LYS A 937 -34.01 -9.22 -9.85
CA LYS A 937 -33.41 -7.97 -9.39
C LYS A 937 -32.05 -8.26 -8.78
N GLN A 938 -31.03 -7.51 -9.18
CA GLN A 938 -29.67 -7.66 -8.66
C GLN A 938 -28.98 -6.31 -8.52
N THR A 939 -28.25 -6.13 -7.42
CA THR A 939 -27.31 -5.03 -7.18
C THR A 939 -25.90 -5.53 -7.52
N MET A 940 -25.08 -4.65 -8.08
CA MET A 940 -23.68 -4.84 -8.49
C MET A 940 -22.84 -3.68 -7.94
N PRO A 941 -21.50 -3.70 -8.03
CA PRO A 941 -20.69 -2.47 -7.96
C PRO A 941 -21.21 -1.41 -8.93
N TYR A 942 -20.86 -0.13 -8.72
CA TYR A 942 -21.20 0.89 -9.73
C TYR A 942 -20.24 0.78 -10.92
N GLY A 943 -20.68 0.11 -11.98
CA GLY A 943 -19.88 -0.08 -13.18
C GLY A 943 -20.73 -0.21 -14.45
N VAL A 944 -20.10 -0.69 -15.52
CA VAL A 944 -20.79 -1.08 -16.75
C VAL A 944 -21.13 -2.56 -16.70
N HIS A 945 -22.40 -2.89 -16.89
CA HIS A 945 -22.91 -4.25 -16.81
C HIS A 945 -23.74 -4.64 -18.04
N THR A 946 -23.97 -5.94 -18.22
CA THR A 946 -24.86 -6.51 -19.23
C THR A 946 -25.72 -7.62 -18.63
N ILE A 947 -27.04 -7.45 -18.71
CA ILE A 947 -28.02 -8.49 -18.41
C ILE A 947 -28.42 -9.25 -19.68
N ARG A 948 -28.45 -10.57 -19.61
CA ARG A 948 -28.97 -11.45 -20.68
C ARG A 948 -30.00 -12.43 -20.13
N ILE A 949 -31.12 -12.58 -20.83
CA ILE A 949 -32.22 -13.48 -20.49
C ILE A 949 -32.33 -14.54 -21.60
N ASP A 950 -32.05 -15.79 -21.28
CA ASP A 950 -32.06 -16.92 -22.21
C ASP A 950 -33.31 -17.80 -21.99
N TRP A 951 -33.95 -18.21 -23.09
CA TRP A 951 -35.06 -19.17 -23.04
C TRP A 951 -34.56 -20.60 -22.76
N THR A 952 -35.01 -21.20 -21.65
CA THR A 952 -34.55 -22.55 -21.26
C THR A 952 -35.37 -23.69 -21.86
N GLY A 953 -36.58 -23.41 -22.34
CA GLY A 953 -37.58 -24.43 -22.69
C GLY A 953 -38.21 -25.17 -21.49
N ASN A 954 -37.75 -24.90 -20.27
CA ASN A 954 -38.32 -25.47 -19.05
C ASN A 954 -39.53 -24.66 -18.59
N LYS A 955 -40.39 -25.31 -17.80
CA LYS A 955 -41.58 -24.70 -17.22
C LYS A 955 -41.97 -25.40 -15.92
N ASP A 956 -42.72 -24.72 -15.07
CA ASP A 956 -43.37 -25.34 -13.93
C ASP A 956 -44.33 -26.46 -14.33
N TRP A 957 -44.52 -27.41 -13.43
CA TRP A 957 -45.40 -28.57 -13.65
C TRP A 957 -46.86 -28.15 -13.90
N GLN A 958 -47.27 -26.98 -13.38
CA GLN A 958 -48.61 -26.40 -13.55
C GLN A 958 -48.77 -25.51 -14.79
N SER A 959 -47.67 -25.10 -15.43
CA SER A 959 -47.72 -24.20 -16.59
C SER A 959 -48.17 -24.92 -17.87
N SER A 960 -48.93 -24.25 -18.73
CA SER A 960 -49.38 -24.76 -20.03
C SER A 960 -48.37 -24.57 -21.17
N ALA A 961 -47.33 -23.74 -20.99
CA ALA A 961 -46.27 -23.53 -21.98
C ALA A 961 -44.95 -23.13 -21.30
N ALA A 962 -43.90 -22.85 -22.08
CA ALA A 962 -42.58 -22.44 -21.57
C ALA A 962 -42.26 -20.99 -21.99
N ALA A 963 -43.27 -20.13 -22.07
CA ALA A 963 -43.08 -18.79 -22.64
C ALA A 963 -42.24 -17.90 -21.72
N VAL A 964 -41.45 -17.00 -22.30
CA VAL A 964 -40.69 -15.98 -21.56
C VAL A 964 -41.00 -14.62 -22.17
N ASN A 965 -41.12 -13.59 -21.33
CA ASN A 965 -41.44 -12.23 -21.76
C ASN A 965 -40.58 -11.16 -21.09
N VAL A 966 -40.39 -10.04 -21.76
CA VAL A 966 -39.76 -8.81 -21.24
C VAL A 966 -40.76 -7.68 -21.40
N ASP A 967 -41.14 -7.06 -20.28
CA ASP A 967 -42.02 -5.88 -20.22
C ASP A 967 -41.11 -4.63 -20.18
N SER A 968 -40.17 -4.58 -19.23
CA SER A 968 -39.10 -3.58 -19.20
C SER A 968 -37.89 -4.01 -18.36
N PHE A 969 -36.78 -3.29 -18.51
CA PHE A 969 -35.70 -3.25 -17.53
C PHE A 969 -35.75 -1.95 -16.74
N PHE A 970 -35.45 -1.99 -15.45
CA PHE A 970 -35.24 -0.80 -14.63
C PHE A 970 -33.81 -0.80 -14.13
N VAL A 971 -33.00 0.14 -14.63
CA VAL A 971 -31.70 0.47 -14.09
C VAL A 971 -31.93 1.48 -12.97
N SER A 972 -31.23 1.34 -11.85
CA SER A 972 -31.15 2.43 -10.88
C SER A 972 -29.74 2.58 -10.36
N ASN A 973 -29.39 3.82 -10.06
CA ASN A 973 -28.35 4.13 -9.09
C ASN A 973 -29.08 3.99 -7.75
N ALA A 974 -29.22 2.76 -7.27
CA ALA A 974 -29.68 2.55 -5.91
C ALA A 974 -28.69 3.29 -4.98
N PRO A 975 -29.15 4.02 -3.96
CA PRO A 975 -28.23 4.53 -2.94
C PRO A 975 -27.40 3.35 -2.46
N GLU A 976 -26.07 3.47 -2.56
CA GLU A 976 -25.12 2.40 -2.21
C GLU A 976 -25.39 1.87 -0.81
N THR A 977 -26.11 0.76 -0.74
CA THR A 977 -26.13 -0.10 0.42
C THR A 977 -25.21 -1.27 0.12
N PHE A 978 -23.91 -1.05 0.25
CA PHE A 978 -22.95 -2.16 0.22
C PHE A 978 -23.26 -3.09 1.39
N THR A 979 -23.22 -4.40 1.14
CA THR A 979 -23.43 -5.41 2.18
C THR A 979 -22.12 -6.11 2.47
N VAL A 980 -21.62 -5.99 3.70
CA VAL A 980 -20.47 -6.78 4.18
C VAL A 980 -20.98 -8.05 4.82
N THR A 981 -20.45 -9.21 4.43
CA THR A 981 -20.73 -10.47 5.13
C THR A 981 -19.72 -10.63 6.26
N LEU A 982 -20.19 -10.59 7.50
CA LEU A 982 -19.39 -10.96 8.68
C LEU A 982 -19.56 -12.46 8.94
N GLN A 983 -18.47 -13.19 9.03
CA GLN A 983 -18.46 -14.60 9.43
C GLN A 983 -18.65 -14.73 10.94
N GLU A 984 -18.87 -15.95 11.43
CA GLU A 984 -19.17 -16.17 12.84
C GLU A 984 -17.91 -16.13 13.74
N ASP A 985 -16.72 -16.20 13.15
CA ASP A 985 -15.42 -16.05 13.80
C ASP A 985 -14.78 -14.65 13.64
N ASP A 986 -15.43 -13.73 12.92
CA ASP A 986 -15.00 -12.32 12.84
C ASP A 986 -14.98 -11.64 14.22
N LEU A 987 -14.01 -10.73 14.40
CA LEU A 987 -13.62 -10.12 15.68
C LEU A 987 -14.74 -9.41 16.47
N GLY A 988 -15.93 -9.22 15.89
CA GLY A 988 -17.11 -8.63 16.52
C GLY A 988 -18.08 -9.61 17.19
N ALA A 989 -17.90 -10.92 17.06
CA ALA A 989 -18.80 -11.95 17.61
C ALA A 989 -18.35 -12.47 18.99
N ILE A 990 -19.16 -12.24 20.03
CA ILE A 990 -18.87 -12.65 21.40
C ILE A 990 -19.88 -13.70 21.88
N TYR A 991 -19.42 -14.95 21.98
CA TYR A 991 -20.23 -16.10 22.39
C TYR A 991 -20.26 -16.28 23.92
N TYR A 992 -21.45 -16.52 24.45
CA TYR A 992 -21.72 -16.76 25.87
C TYR A 992 -22.49 -18.06 26.04
N GLY A 993 -21.81 -19.12 26.52
CA GLY A 993 -22.41 -20.45 26.66
C GLY A 993 -21.46 -21.60 26.30
N ASP A 994 -22.00 -22.79 26.09
CA ASP A 994 -21.31 -23.92 25.42
C ASP A 994 -21.69 -23.88 23.93
N TRP A 995 -21.05 -22.94 23.23
CA TRP A 995 -21.07 -22.86 21.77
C TRP A 995 -19.96 -23.73 21.18
N ARG A 996 -20.25 -24.37 20.06
CA ARG A 996 -19.31 -25.23 19.33
C ARG A 996 -19.27 -24.85 17.87
N THR A 997 -18.06 -24.78 17.33
CA THR A 997 -17.86 -24.58 15.90
C THR A 997 -17.87 -25.90 15.15
N TYR A 998 -18.41 -25.88 13.93
CA TYR A 998 -18.48 -27.03 13.04
C TYR A 998 -18.02 -26.61 11.65
N SER A 999 -17.13 -27.39 11.02
CA SER A 999 -16.67 -27.13 9.66
C SER A 999 -17.46 -27.92 8.61
N SER A 1000 -17.80 -27.26 7.50
CA SER A 1000 -18.40 -27.87 6.32
C SER A 1000 -18.30 -26.92 5.13
N ALA A 1001 -18.05 -27.46 3.94
CA ALA A 1001 -18.13 -26.70 2.68
C ALA A 1001 -19.56 -26.21 2.34
N SER A 1002 -20.56 -26.50 3.17
CA SER A 1002 -21.93 -26.00 3.06
C SER A 1002 -22.22 -24.77 3.92
N TYR A 1003 -21.31 -24.34 4.79
CA TYR A 1003 -21.46 -23.11 5.58
C TYR A 1003 -20.75 -21.93 4.91
N SER A 1004 -21.16 -20.70 5.24
CA SER A 1004 -20.40 -19.47 4.92
C SER A 1004 -19.04 -19.52 5.59
N GLY A 1005 -17.99 -19.02 4.94
CA GLY A 1005 -16.59 -19.14 5.42
C GLY A 1005 -16.05 -20.59 5.56
N GLY A 1006 -16.90 -21.62 5.42
CA GLY A 1006 -16.58 -23.02 5.72
C GLY A 1006 -16.82 -23.44 7.18
N LEU A 1007 -17.31 -22.54 8.04
CA LEU A 1007 -17.53 -22.74 9.48
C LEU A 1007 -18.95 -22.31 9.89
N GLN A 1008 -19.41 -22.78 11.05
CA GLN A 1008 -20.57 -22.22 11.75
C GLN A 1008 -20.38 -22.38 13.26
N ALA A 1009 -21.05 -21.57 14.05
CA ALA A 1009 -21.18 -21.71 15.50
C ALA A 1009 -22.58 -22.24 15.85
N SER A 1010 -22.70 -23.08 16.88
CA SER A 1010 -23.99 -23.61 17.33
C SER A 1010 -24.03 -23.87 18.83
N SER A 1011 -25.19 -23.65 19.46
CA SER A 1011 -25.46 -24.04 20.86
C SER A 1011 -26.84 -24.67 21.01
N GLY A 1012 -26.90 -25.74 21.81
CA GLY A 1012 -28.14 -26.42 22.21
C GLY A 1012 -28.69 -26.00 23.58
N ASN A 1013 -27.99 -25.18 24.37
CA ASN A 1013 -28.38 -24.92 25.76
C ASN A 1013 -29.26 -23.68 25.89
N LYS A 1014 -30.31 -23.78 26.71
CA LYS A 1014 -31.18 -22.65 27.03
C LYS A 1014 -30.43 -21.53 27.76
N GLY A 1015 -30.49 -20.32 27.21
CA GLY A 1015 -29.88 -19.12 27.79
C GLY A 1015 -28.44 -18.88 27.33
N ASP A 1016 -27.88 -19.76 26.50
CA ASP A 1016 -26.69 -19.44 25.72
C ASP A 1016 -27.05 -18.37 24.69
N TYR A 1017 -26.14 -17.44 24.44
CA TYR A 1017 -26.34 -16.36 23.49
C TYR A 1017 -25.05 -15.93 22.81
N VAL A 1018 -25.16 -15.19 21.71
CA VAL A 1018 -24.05 -14.45 21.10
C VAL A 1018 -24.47 -12.99 20.95
N ASP A 1019 -23.51 -12.09 21.11
CA ASP A 1019 -23.62 -10.70 20.70
C ASP A 1019 -22.68 -10.48 19.51
N ILE A 1020 -23.20 -10.01 18.39
CA ILE A 1020 -22.41 -9.74 17.19
C ILE A 1020 -22.52 -8.26 16.86
N SER A 1021 -21.40 -7.55 16.96
CA SER A 1021 -21.33 -6.11 16.70
C SER A 1021 -21.19 -5.84 15.21
N PHE A 1022 -21.93 -4.88 14.68
CA PHE A 1022 -21.85 -4.47 13.29
C PHE A 1022 -22.14 -2.98 13.13
N THR A 1023 -21.48 -2.30 12.20
CA THR A 1023 -21.81 -0.91 11.84
C THR A 1023 -22.52 -0.90 10.50
N GLY A 1024 -23.70 -0.29 10.40
CA GLY A 1024 -24.48 -0.22 9.15
C GLY A 1024 -25.91 0.29 9.34
N THR A 1025 -26.72 0.17 8.28
CA THR A 1025 -28.15 0.54 8.20
C THR A 1025 -29.09 -0.68 8.22
N GLY A 1026 -28.58 -1.88 8.47
CA GLY A 1026 -29.39 -3.09 8.62
C GLY A 1026 -28.53 -4.36 8.70
N VAL A 1027 -29.13 -5.47 9.12
CA VAL A 1027 -28.45 -6.76 9.24
C VAL A 1027 -29.40 -7.93 8.98
N LYS A 1028 -28.89 -8.99 8.35
CA LYS A 1028 -29.56 -10.29 8.24
C LYS A 1028 -28.70 -11.37 8.88
N LEU A 1029 -29.32 -12.33 9.58
CA LEU A 1029 -28.64 -13.52 10.09
C LEU A 1029 -28.84 -14.68 9.11
N LEU A 1030 -27.73 -15.22 8.60
CA LEU A 1030 -27.68 -16.54 7.99
C LEU A 1030 -27.48 -17.59 9.08
N ALA A 1031 -28.24 -18.67 9.01
CA ALA A 1031 -28.13 -19.78 9.93
C ALA A 1031 -28.63 -21.10 9.30
N ASN A 1032 -28.40 -22.19 10.01
CA ASN A 1032 -28.72 -23.54 9.55
C ASN A 1032 -29.98 -24.05 10.24
N LEU A 1033 -30.97 -24.48 9.45
CA LEU A 1033 -32.23 -25.03 9.95
C LEU A 1033 -32.14 -26.56 10.05
N PHE A 1034 -32.53 -27.12 11.20
CA PHE A 1034 -32.43 -28.56 11.48
C PHE A 1034 -33.82 -29.18 11.72
N PRO A 1035 -34.15 -30.35 11.14
CA PRO A 1035 -35.52 -30.88 11.19
C PRO A 1035 -35.90 -31.52 12.54
N TYR A 1036 -34.94 -32.12 13.23
CA TYR A 1036 -35.17 -32.87 14.48
C TYR A 1036 -34.63 -32.20 15.74
N ILE A 1037 -33.68 -31.28 15.59
CA ILE A 1037 -32.98 -30.62 16.71
C ILE A 1037 -33.06 -29.09 16.67
N GLY A 1038 -33.77 -28.49 15.71
CA GLY A 1038 -33.89 -27.04 15.57
C GLY A 1038 -34.60 -26.39 16.77
N GLY A 1039 -33.90 -25.48 17.45
CA GLY A 1039 -34.41 -24.73 18.60
C GLY A 1039 -35.18 -23.45 18.24
N GLU A 1040 -35.41 -22.61 19.25
CA GLU A 1040 -35.98 -21.27 19.13
C GLU A 1040 -35.02 -20.25 19.75
N ALA A 1041 -34.68 -19.19 19.03
CA ALA A 1041 -33.93 -18.05 19.56
C ALA A 1041 -34.81 -16.81 19.71
N SER A 1042 -34.51 -15.96 20.68
CA SER A 1042 -34.94 -14.56 20.70
C SER A 1042 -33.80 -13.69 20.19
N ILE A 1043 -34.07 -12.90 19.17
CA ILE A 1043 -33.12 -12.00 18.51
C ILE A 1043 -33.52 -10.56 18.78
N THR A 1044 -32.57 -9.73 19.23
CA THR A 1044 -32.75 -8.29 19.52
C THR A 1044 -31.62 -7.47 18.90
N ILE A 1045 -31.95 -6.29 18.39
CA ILE A 1045 -30.99 -5.25 18.03
C ILE A 1045 -30.73 -4.36 19.26
N ASP A 1046 -29.47 -4.02 19.51
CA ASP A 1046 -28.98 -3.10 20.55
C ASP A 1046 -29.44 -3.44 21.97
N HIS A 1047 -29.80 -4.72 22.18
CA HIS A 1047 -30.44 -5.25 23.40
C HIS A 1047 -31.79 -4.60 23.75
N HIS A 1048 -32.40 -3.85 22.83
CA HIS A 1048 -33.72 -3.26 23.00
C HIS A 1048 -34.80 -4.33 22.97
N SER A 1049 -35.46 -4.55 24.11
CA SER A 1049 -36.47 -5.59 24.33
C SER A 1049 -37.69 -5.53 23.39
N GLU A 1050 -37.96 -4.34 22.87
CA GLU A 1050 -39.02 -4.00 21.92
C GLU A 1050 -38.69 -4.41 20.47
N THR A 1051 -37.42 -4.68 20.16
CA THR A 1051 -36.98 -5.24 18.86
C THR A 1051 -37.01 -6.78 18.84
N ALA A 1052 -37.35 -7.41 19.96
CA ALA A 1052 -37.26 -8.86 20.14
C ALA A 1052 -38.16 -9.63 19.16
N GLN A 1053 -37.55 -10.44 18.30
CA GLN A 1053 -38.24 -11.41 17.45
C GLN A 1053 -37.88 -12.83 17.88
N THR A 1054 -38.86 -13.72 17.93
CA THR A 1054 -38.63 -15.15 18.17
C THR A 1054 -38.51 -15.89 16.84
N ILE A 1055 -37.36 -16.49 16.59
CA ILE A 1055 -37.00 -17.19 15.35
C ILE A 1055 -36.84 -18.68 15.63
N SER A 1056 -37.42 -19.53 14.79
CA SER A 1056 -37.27 -20.99 14.89
C SER A 1056 -36.22 -21.49 13.92
N PHE A 1057 -35.31 -22.33 14.42
CA PHE A 1057 -34.20 -22.94 13.69
C PHE A 1057 -34.60 -24.31 13.12
N LYS A 1058 -35.90 -24.52 12.87
CA LYS A 1058 -36.48 -25.81 12.49
C LYS A 1058 -36.87 -25.84 11.00
N GLY A 1059 -36.28 -26.77 10.26
CA GLY A 1059 -36.59 -27.03 8.84
C GLY A 1059 -37.42 -28.29 8.63
N ASP A 1060 -37.80 -28.57 7.38
CA ASP A 1060 -38.32 -29.89 6.96
C ASP A 1060 -37.18 -30.90 6.70
N ASN A 1061 -35.99 -30.39 6.40
CA ASN A 1061 -34.72 -31.09 6.20
C ASN A 1061 -33.58 -30.18 6.70
N ASP A 1062 -32.34 -30.67 6.71
CA ASP A 1062 -31.17 -29.83 6.99
C ASP A 1062 -31.00 -28.82 5.84
N GLN A 1063 -31.06 -27.53 6.16
CA GLN A 1063 -30.92 -26.43 5.19
C GLN A 1063 -29.82 -25.49 5.67
N TYR A 1064 -28.93 -25.11 4.75
CA TYR A 1064 -27.73 -24.34 5.06
C TYR A 1064 -27.83 -22.88 4.60
N GLN A 1065 -27.15 -21.96 5.30
CA GLN A 1065 -27.07 -20.52 4.97
C GLN A 1065 -28.44 -19.84 4.78
N VAL A 1066 -29.45 -20.25 5.55
CA VAL A 1066 -30.81 -19.71 5.45
C VAL A 1066 -30.88 -18.34 6.12
N PRO A 1067 -31.39 -17.28 5.47
CA PRO A 1067 -31.64 -16.00 6.13
C PRO A 1067 -32.83 -16.13 7.09
N VAL A 1068 -32.54 -16.35 8.37
CA VAL A 1068 -33.55 -16.61 9.42
C VAL A 1068 -34.04 -15.34 10.12
N TYR A 1069 -33.33 -14.23 9.97
CA TYR A 1069 -33.70 -12.93 10.53
C TYR A 1069 -33.25 -11.78 9.61
N ASP A 1070 -34.01 -10.70 9.61
CA ASP A 1070 -33.73 -9.43 8.93
C ASP A 1070 -34.18 -8.29 9.85
N SER A 1071 -33.29 -7.35 10.18
CA SER A 1071 -33.62 -6.20 11.02
C SER A 1071 -34.53 -5.19 10.33
N GLY A 1072 -34.65 -5.26 9.00
CA GLY A 1072 -35.10 -4.14 8.19
C GLY A 1072 -34.12 -2.97 8.26
N LYS A 1073 -34.59 -1.76 7.92
CA LYS A 1073 -33.78 -0.54 7.95
C LYS A 1073 -33.59 -0.04 9.39
N LEU A 1074 -32.33 0.04 9.81
CA LEU A 1074 -31.85 0.72 11.01
C LEU A 1074 -31.38 2.15 10.68
N SER A 1075 -31.08 2.93 11.71
CA SER A 1075 -30.22 4.13 11.58
C SER A 1075 -28.85 3.75 11.01
N ASN A 1076 -28.13 4.67 10.37
CA ASN A 1076 -26.71 4.42 10.09
C ASN A 1076 -25.92 4.55 11.40
N GLY A 1077 -25.20 3.52 11.82
CA GLY A 1077 -24.39 3.56 13.04
C GLY A 1077 -23.92 2.19 13.53
N PRO A 1078 -23.20 2.14 14.66
CA PRO A 1078 -22.84 0.89 15.33
C PRO A 1078 -24.06 0.28 16.02
N HIS A 1079 -24.23 -1.02 15.84
CA HIS A 1079 -25.33 -1.82 16.33
C HIS A 1079 -24.84 -3.18 16.87
N VAL A 1080 -25.65 -3.83 17.71
CA VAL A 1080 -25.37 -5.17 18.24
C VAL A 1080 -26.55 -6.11 18.00
N LEU A 1081 -26.34 -7.16 17.21
CA LEU A 1081 -27.28 -8.26 17.07
C LEU A 1081 -27.06 -9.27 18.21
N ARG A 1082 -27.98 -9.33 19.18
CA ARG A 1082 -27.99 -10.37 20.21
C ARG A 1082 -28.93 -11.50 19.82
N ILE A 1083 -28.44 -12.74 19.87
CA ILE A 1083 -29.18 -13.96 19.55
C ILE A 1083 -29.15 -14.88 20.78
N VAL A 1084 -30.29 -15.12 21.42
CA VAL A 1084 -30.40 -15.91 22.68
C VAL A 1084 -31.18 -17.19 22.45
N ASN A 1085 -30.61 -18.37 22.75
CA ASN A 1085 -31.34 -19.64 22.72
C ASN A 1085 -32.42 -19.67 23.82
N THR A 1086 -33.69 -19.58 23.42
CA THR A 1086 -34.84 -19.53 24.33
C THR A 1086 -35.49 -20.89 24.60
N SER A 1087 -35.08 -21.92 23.87
CA SER A 1087 -35.70 -23.24 23.85
C SER A 1087 -35.82 -23.89 25.25
N PRO A 1088 -36.87 -24.67 25.55
CA PRO A 1088 -37.11 -25.18 26.90
C PRO A 1088 -36.32 -26.44 27.30
N ASP A 1089 -35.75 -27.21 26.37
CA ASP A 1089 -35.10 -28.50 26.63
C ASP A 1089 -33.77 -28.63 25.86
N PRO A 1090 -32.60 -28.79 26.52
CA PRO A 1090 -31.30 -28.83 25.85
C PRO A 1090 -31.08 -30.07 24.95
N SER A 1091 -31.99 -31.05 24.95
CA SER A 1091 -31.81 -32.33 24.26
C SER A 1091 -32.14 -32.27 22.75
N TYR A 1092 -32.91 -31.26 22.30
CA TYR A 1092 -33.45 -31.15 20.93
C TYR A 1092 -33.63 -29.69 20.50
N SER A 1093 -32.64 -28.82 20.74
CA SER A 1093 -32.83 -27.36 20.68
C SER A 1093 -31.60 -26.54 20.28
N THR A 1094 -30.91 -26.99 19.22
CA THR A 1094 -29.78 -26.29 18.60
C THR A 1094 -30.24 -25.03 17.86
N ILE A 1095 -29.61 -23.91 18.18
CA ILE A 1095 -29.57 -22.72 17.33
C ILE A 1095 -28.17 -22.60 16.72
N SER A 1096 -28.06 -21.91 15.59
CA SER A 1096 -26.81 -21.76 14.82
C SER A 1096 -26.58 -20.30 14.41
N VAL A 1097 -25.33 -19.98 14.11
CA VAL A 1097 -24.89 -18.72 13.51
C VAL A 1097 -23.89 -19.10 12.44
N ASP A 1098 -24.18 -18.71 11.20
CA ASP A 1098 -23.39 -19.06 10.02
C ASP A 1098 -22.68 -17.80 9.51
N ALA A 1099 -23.44 -16.73 9.23
CA ALA A 1099 -22.87 -15.40 8.94
C ALA A 1099 -23.91 -14.28 9.16
N LEU A 1100 -23.46 -13.02 9.20
CA LEU A 1100 -24.33 -11.84 9.12
C LEU A 1100 -24.11 -11.08 7.81
N ILE A 1101 -25.18 -10.76 7.08
CA ILE A 1101 -25.12 -9.83 5.96
C ILE A 1101 -25.48 -8.44 6.49
N VAL A 1102 -24.48 -7.56 6.60
CA VAL A 1102 -24.59 -6.21 7.17
C VAL A 1102 -24.73 -5.17 6.06
N THR A 1103 -25.91 -4.57 5.94
CA THR A 1103 -26.22 -3.47 5.04
C THR A 1103 -25.59 -2.17 5.55
N LYS A 1104 -24.88 -1.42 4.71
CA LYS A 1104 -24.21 -0.14 5.07
C LYS A 1104 -24.87 1.07 4.40
N ALA A 1105 -24.43 2.29 4.70
CA ALA A 1105 -24.92 3.53 4.08
C ALA A 1105 -24.04 3.99 2.91
N THR A 1106 -24.53 4.96 2.14
CA THR A 1106 -23.87 5.45 0.91
C THR A 1106 -22.61 6.26 1.18
N ARG A 1107 -21.69 6.31 0.21
CA ARG A 1107 -20.43 7.10 0.22
C ARG A 1107 -20.56 8.58 0.59
N GLU A 1108 -21.74 9.20 0.49
CA GLU A 1108 -22.00 10.59 0.90
C GLU A 1108 -22.54 10.73 2.35
N GLU A 1109 -22.94 9.64 3.01
CA GLU A 1109 -23.50 9.62 4.38
C GLU A 1109 -22.59 8.89 5.41
N THR A 1110 -21.38 8.49 5.01
CA THR A 1110 -20.44 7.67 5.82
C THR A 1110 -19.48 8.46 6.71
N MET A 1111 -19.91 9.62 7.24
CA MET A 1111 -19.25 10.28 8.38
C MET A 1111 -19.99 9.92 9.69
N PRO A 1112 -19.64 8.81 10.37
CA PRO A 1112 -20.12 8.59 11.73
C PRO A 1112 -19.44 9.59 12.68
N GLU A 1113 -20.22 10.16 13.61
CA GLU A 1113 -19.69 11.02 14.69
C GLU A 1113 -18.57 10.29 15.46
N PRO A 1114 -17.31 10.77 15.48
CA PRO A 1114 -16.18 10.01 15.99
C PRO A 1114 -16.26 9.79 17.50
N VAL A 1115 -16.07 8.55 17.98
CA VAL A 1115 -16.27 8.18 19.39
C VAL A 1115 -14.95 7.86 20.12
N THR A 1116 -14.52 8.85 20.90
CA THR A 1116 -13.39 8.90 21.85
C THR A 1116 -13.40 7.88 22.98
N ILE A 1117 -13.02 6.61 22.80
CA ILE A 1117 -12.77 5.73 23.97
C ILE A 1117 -11.50 6.19 24.70
N ILE A 1118 -11.65 6.52 25.98
CA ILE A 1118 -10.58 6.93 26.89
C ILE A 1118 -10.57 5.92 28.04
N GLU A 1119 -9.59 5.02 28.00
CA GLU A 1119 -9.48 3.95 28.99
C GLU A 1119 -9.11 4.49 30.37
N GLU A 1120 -9.49 3.75 31.40
CA GLU A 1120 -9.41 4.22 32.78
C GLU A 1120 -7.96 4.32 33.32
N TYR A 1121 -6.99 3.71 32.63
CA TYR A 1121 -5.56 3.85 32.92
C TYR A 1121 -4.90 5.03 32.18
N TYR A 1122 -5.61 5.74 31.29
CA TYR A 1122 -5.02 6.86 30.54
C TYR A 1122 -4.59 7.99 31.50
N PRO A 1123 -3.40 8.61 31.31
CA PRO A 1123 -2.89 9.67 32.19
C PRO A 1123 -3.80 10.90 32.31
N SER A 1124 -4.69 11.10 31.35
CA SER A 1124 -5.70 12.18 31.32
C SER A 1124 -6.85 11.97 32.33
N VAL A 1125 -7.05 10.75 32.84
CA VAL A 1125 -8.05 10.45 33.86
C VAL A 1125 -7.43 10.59 35.26
N VAL A 1126 -7.86 11.62 35.99
CA VAL A 1126 -7.35 11.95 37.33
C VAL A 1126 -8.15 11.23 38.40
N TYR A 1127 -7.47 10.42 39.20
CA TYR A 1127 -8.06 9.70 40.34
C TYR A 1127 -7.67 10.33 41.67
N GLU A 1128 -8.65 10.71 42.49
CA GLU A 1128 -8.45 11.07 43.90
C GLU A 1128 -9.13 10.06 44.83
N GLY A 1129 -8.51 9.79 45.98
CA GLY A 1129 -8.95 8.80 46.96
C GLY A 1129 -8.22 7.46 46.82
N VAL A 1130 -8.87 6.37 47.26
CA VAL A 1130 -8.26 5.03 47.23
C VAL A 1130 -8.90 4.22 46.10
N TRP A 1131 -8.13 3.99 45.04
CA TRP A 1131 -8.52 3.18 43.88
C TRP A 1131 -7.60 1.98 43.75
N ASN A 1132 -8.18 0.83 43.39
CA ASN A 1132 -7.45 -0.40 43.04
C ASN A 1132 -7.76 -0.74 41.58
N THR A 1133 -6.88 -1.46 40.90
CA THR A 1133 -7.13 -1.95 39.54
C THR A 1133 -7.59 -3.40 39.56
N SER A 1134 -8.56 -3.73 38.71
CA SER A 1134 -9.00 -5.07 38.33
C SER A 1134 -8.44 -5.36 36.95
N PHE A 1135 -7.68 -6.44 36.78
CA PHE A 1135 -7.21 -6.86 35.46
C PHE A 1135 -8.07 -8.02 34.96
N SER A 1136 -8.70 -7.84 33.80
CA SER A 1136 -9.50 -8.86 33.13
C SER A 1136 -9.71 -8.49 31.68
N ARG A 1137 -9.54 -9.44 30.76
CA ARG A 1137 -9.89 -9.28 29.33
C ARG A 1137 -11.37 -8.93 29.07
N LYS A 1138 -12.21 -8.95 30.11
CA LYS A 1138 -13.62 -8.54 30.07
C LYS A 1138 -13.82 -7.02 30.21
N HIS A 1139 -12.86 -6.30 30.78
CA HIS A 1139 -12.85 -4.84 30.78
C HIS A 1139 -12.38 -4.31 29.42
N SER A 1140 -12.70 -3.06 29.14
CA SER A 1140 -12.05 -2.27 28.09
C SER A 1140 -10.57 -2.11 28.47
N GLY A 1141 -9.67 -2.00 27.47
CA GLY A 1141 -8.22 -1.93 27.69
C GLY A 1141 -7.62 -2.94 28.70
N ILE A 1142 -8.21 -4.13 28.84
CA ILE A 1142 -7.90 -5.19 29.82
C ILE A 1142 -7.95 -4.84 31.32
N SER A 1143 -8.38 -3.64 31.74
CA SER A 1143 -8.51 -3.28 33.17
C SER A 1143 -9.66 -2.34 33.52
N ALA A 1144 -10.01 -2.28 34.81
CA ALA A 1144 -10.88 -1.25 35.37
C ALA A 1144 -10.43 -0.80 36.76
N LYS A 1145 -10.70 0.46 37.11
CA LYS A 1145 -10.41 1.04 38.43
C LYS A 1145 -11.64 0.93 39.30
N TYR A 1146 -11.47 0.42 40.52
CA TYR A 1146 -12.55 0.35 41.50
C TYR A 1146 -12.19 0.93 42.88
N SER A 1147 -13.19 1.51 43.53
CA SER A 1147 -13.11 2.02 44.90
C SER A 1147 -14.37 1.69 45.68
N ASN A 1148 -14.24 1.32 46.95
CA ASN A 1148 -15.34 1.25 47.91
C ASN A 1148 -15.32 2.39 48.95
N VAL A 1149 -14.38 3.33 48.82
CA VAL A 1149 -14.19 4.43 49.76
C VAL A 1149 -15.02 5.63 49.31
N SER A 1150 -16.03 5.97 50.11
CA SER A 1150 -16.89 7.15 49.91
C SER A 1150 -16.05 8.41 49.68
N GLY A 1151 -16.41 9.19 48.67
CA GLY A 1151 -15.71 10.41 48.27
C GLY A 1151 -14.52 10.21 47.33
N SER A 1152 -14.05 8.97 47.09
CA SER A 1152 -13.08 8.72 46.02
C SER A 1152 -13.73 8.98 44.66
N TYR A 1153 -13.01 9.59 43.74
CA TYR A 1153 -13.53 9.98 42.43
C TYR A 1153 -12.53 9.76 41.29
N ALA A 1154 -13.06 9.66 40.08
CA ALA A 1154 -12.35 9.78 38.81
C ALA A 1154 -12.82 11.05 38.10
N GLU A 1155 -11.93 11.81 37.49
CA GLU A 1155 -12.21 13.07 36.81
C GLU A 1155 -11.49 13.12 35.48
N TYR A 1156 -12.21 13.47 34.41
CA TYR A 1156 -11.68 13.53 33.06
C TYR A 1156 -12.18 14.79 32.35
N THR A 1157 -11.31 15.44 31.59
CA THR A 1157 -11.63 16.65 30.83
C THR A 1157 -11.61 16.32 29.34
N PHE A 1158 -12.72 16.60 28.67
CA PHE A 1158 -12.96 16.29 27.26
C PHE A 1158 -13.35 17.56 26.51
N GLU A 1159 -13.19 17.56 25.20
CA GLU A 1159 -13.60 18.66 24.33
C GLU A 1159 -14.55 18.09 23.26
N SER A 1160 -15.84 18.13 23.57
CA SER A 1160 -16.97 17.79 22.68
C SER A 1160 -18.32 18.04 23.36
N ASN A 1161 -19.40 17.95 22.60
CA ASN A 1161 -20.78 18.14 23.07
C ASN A 1161 -21.37 16.95 23.88
N LYS A 1162 -20.71 15.78 23.97
CA LYS A 1162 -21.30 14.61 24.63
C LYS A 1162 -20.31 13.58 25.15
N ILE A 1163 -20.65 12.95 26.28
CA ILE A 1163 -19.82 11.92 26.93
C ILE A 1163 -20.63 10.74 27.51
N LYS A 1164 -20.07 9.53 27.47
CA LYS A 1164 -20.53 8.34 28.22
C LYS A 1164 -19.45 7.84 29.18
N VAL A 1165 -19.84 7.02 30.15
CA VAL A 1165 -18.93 6.35 31.09
C VAL A 1165 -19.28 4.87 31.15
N LEU A 1166 -18.27 4.02 30.99
CA LEU A 1166 -18.37 2.58 31.24
C LEU A 1166 -17.88 2.23 32.64
N GLY A 1167 -18.44 1.18 33.20
CA GLY A 1167 -18.09 0.64 34.50
C GLY A 1167 -18.47 -0.83 34.63
N GLU A 1168 -18.01 -1.48 35.69
CA GLU A 1168 -18.48 -2.82 36.07
C GLU A 1168 -19.65 -2.71 37.04
N THR A 1169 -20.84 -3.19 36.65
CA THR A 1169 -21.99 -3.36 37.55
C THR A 1169 -21.98 -4.75 38.18
N GLY A 1170 -22.62 -4.94 39.35
CA GLY A 1170 -22.60 -6.26 39.99
C GLY A 1170 -23.03 -6.36 41.45
N PRO A 1171 -22.95 -7.56 42.07
CA PRO A 1171 -23.66 -7.87 43.32
C PRO A 1171 -23.12 -7.18 44.57
N ASN A 1172 -21.96 -6.53 44.48
CA ASN A 1172 -21.29 -5.79 45.56
C ASN A 1172 -21.09 -4.30 45.22
N ARG A 1173 -21.72 -3.82 44.14
CA ARG A 1173 -21.53 -2.45 43.65
C ARG A 1173 -22.43 -1.45 44.37
N GLY A 1174 -21.90 -0.25 44.58
CA GLY A 1174 -22.54 0.88 45.25
C GLY A 1174 -23.14 1.86 44.26
N LYS A 1175 -23.26 3.12 44.69
CA LYS A 1175 -23.81 4.21 43.88
C LYS A 1175 -22.80 5.29 43.53
N VAL A 1176 -22.97 5.93 42.38
CA VAL A 1176 -22.18 7.07 41.91
C VAL A 1176 -22.97 8.36 41.83
N ASN A 1177 -22.31 9.48 42.11
CA ASN A 1177 -22.75 10.82 41.72
C ASN A 1177 -21.90 11.29 40.54
N ILE A 1178 -22.54 11.82 39.50
CA ILE A 1178 -21.85 12.37 38.33
C ILE A 1178 -21.97 13.89 38.37
N TYR A 1179 -20.86 14.58 38.15
CA TYR A 1179 -20.82 16.02 37.93
C TYR A 1179 -20.29 16.29 36.52
N ILE A 1180 -20.81 17.31 35.86
CA ILE A 1180 -20.23 17.91 34.64
C ILE A 1180 -20.02 19.40 34.95
N ASP A 1181 -18.82 19.91 34.68
CA ASP A 1181 -18.39 21.30 34.95
C ASP A 1181 -18.65 21.74 36.40
N GLY A 1182 -18.45 20.81 37.33
CA GLY A 1182 -18.69 21.01 38.76
C GLY A 1182 -20.17 21.01 39.19
N GLN A 1183 -21.13 20.89 38.26
CA GLN A 1183 -22.56 20.78 38.56
C GLN A 1183 -22.99 19.31 38.66
N LEU A 1184 -23.74 18.95 39.71
CA LEU A 1184 -24.28 17.59 39.89
C LEU A 1184 -25.39 17.31 38.85
N VAL A 1185 -25.10 16.50 37.84
CA VAL A 1185 -26.06 16.16 36.78
C VAL A 1185 -26.99 15.00 37.16
N THR A 1186 -26.58 14.15 38.11
CA THR A 1186 -27.43 13.05 38.63
C THR A 1186 -28.33 13.51 39.77
N LYS A 1187 -29.65 13.67 39.50
CA LYS A 1187 -30.67 14.04 40.51
C LYS A 1187 -30.77 13.06 41.69
N THR A 1188 -30.38 11.81 41.48
CA THR A 1188 -30.20 10.78 42.51
C THR A 1188 -28.97 9.94 42.15
N PRO A 1189 -28.18 9.43 43.12
CA PRO A 1189 -27.01 8.62 42.82
C PRO A 1189 -27.37 7.38 41.97
N ILE A 1190 -26.64 7.17 40.86
CA ILE A 1190 -26.85 6.03 39.94
C ILE A 1190 -26.42 4.76 40.64
N ASP A 1191 -27.27 3.73 40.63
CA ASP A 1191 -27.04 2.47 41.33
C ASP A 1191 -26.39 1.44 40.41
N LEU A 1192 -25.16 1.04 40.72
CA LEU A 1192 -24.37 0.12 39.90
C LEU A 1192 -24.62 -1.36 40.27
N TYR A 1193 -25.60 -1.64 41.14
CA TYR A 1193 -25.96 -3.01 41.51
C TYR A 1193 -26.59 -3.79 40.34
N SER A 1194 -26.04 -4.97 40.08
CA SER A 1194 -26.67 -6.01 39.26
C SER A 1194 -26.57 -7.36 39.98
N SER A 1195 -27.49 -8.29 39.71
CA SER A 1195 -27.48 -9.62 40.36
C SER A 1195 -26.39 -10.55 39.85
N LYS A 1196 -25.69 -10.16 38.77
CA LYS A 1196 -24.46 -10.76 38.24
C LYS A 1196 -23.50 -9.63 37.86
N TYR A 1197 -22.21 -9.93 37.75
CA TYR A 1197 -21.25 -8.95 37.24
C TYR A 1197 -21.44 -8.72 35.73
N GLN A 1198 -21.47 -7.46 35.31
CA GLN A 1198 -21.45 -7.04 33.91
C GLN A 1198 -20.30 -6.05 33.73
N TYR A 1199 -19.47 -6.27 32.72
CA TYR A 1199 -18.25 -5.52 32.42
C TYR A 1199 -18.55 -4.58 31.24
N ARG A 1200 -17.79 -3.48 31.08
CA ARG A 1200 -18.04 -2.47 30.02
C ARG A 1200 -19.49 -1.93 29.99
N ALA A 1201 -20.20 -1.95 31.12
CA ALA A 1201 -21.59 -1.51 31.18
C ALA A 1201 -21.64 0.02 31.15
N ALA A 1202 -22.48 0.62 30.30
CA ALA A 1202 -22.71 2.06 30.31
C ALA A 1202 -23.37 2.47 31.64
N ILE A 1203 -22.59 3.08 32.54
CA ILE A 1203 -23.04 3.53 33.86
C ILE A 1203 -23.54 4.98 33.85
N PHE A 1204 -23.19 5.76 32.83
CA PHE A 1204 -23.71 7.11 32.60
C PHE A 1204 -23.58 7.51 31.12
N GLU A 1205 -24.49 8.36 30.66
CA GLU A 1205 -24.43 9.10 29.39
C GLU A 1205 -24.97 10.50 29.64
N SER A 1206 -24.29 11.52 29.11
CA SER A 1206 -24.72 12.91 29.24
C SER A 1206 -25.89 13.23 28.30
N ASP A 1207 -26.69 14.22 28.71
CA ASP A 1207 -27.44 15.04 27.75
C ASP A 1207 -26.45 15.71 26.77
N ILE A 1208 -26.96 16.26 25.67
CA ILE A 1208 -26.14 17.06 24.74
C ILE A 1208 -25.76 18.38 25.44
N LEU A 1209 -24.46 18.66 25.47
CA LEU A 1209 -23.83 19.88 25.97
C LEU A 1209 -23.63 20.87 24.81
N ASP A 1210 -23.21 22.09 25.12
CA ASP A 1210 -22.64 22.96 24.08
C ASP A 1210 -21.33 22.35 23.54
N PHE A 1211 -20.90 22.67 22.33
CA PHE A 1211 -19.60 22.18 21.83
C PHE A 1211 -18.46 22.99 22.46
N GLY A 1212 -17.56 22.29 23.16
CA GLY A 1212 -16.39 22.90 23.79
C GLY A 1212 -15.79 22.02 24.87
N LYS A 1213 -14.96 22.62 25.72
CA LYS A 1213 -14.21 21.93 26.78
C LYS A 1213 -15.01 21.78 28.07
N HIS A 1214 -15.23 20.53 28.48
CA HIS A 1214 -16.00 20.12 29.66
C HIS A 1214 -15.20 19.18 30.57
N THR A 1215 -15.58 19.10 31.84
CA THR A 1215 -14.99 18.17 32.81
C THR A 1215 -16.06 17.29 33.46
N ILE A 1216 -15.97 15.97 33.28
CA ILE A 1216 -16.79 14.98 33.98
C ILE A 1216 -16.08 14.49 35.26
N LYS A 1217 -16.83 14.35 36.36
CA LYS A 1217 -16.35 13.82 37.64
C LYS A 1217 -17.29 12.74 38.17
N VAL A 1218 -16.79 11.52 38.32
CA VAL A 1218 -17.53 10.34 38.80
C VAL A 1218 -17.12 10.02 40.23
N VAL A 1219 -18.03 10.25 41.18
CA VAL A 1219 -17.75 10.19 42.63
C VAL A 1219 -18.45 9.01 43.28
N ASN A 1220 -17.73 8.19 44.05
CA ASN A 1220 -18.35 7.15 44.88
C ASN A 1220 -19.15 7.78 46.02
N ALA A 1221 -20.48 7.59 46.00
CA ALA A 1221 -21.39 8.17 46.99
C ALA A 1221 -21.22 7.58 48.40
N GLY A 1222 -20.58 6.42 48.55
CA GLY A 1222 -20.53 5.64 49.79
C GLY A 1222 -21.82 4.89 50.11
N GLU A 1223 -22.81 4.97 49.21
CA GLU A 1223 -24.11 4.33 49.34
C GLU A 1223 -24.19 3.03 48.53
N LYS A 1224 -25.15 2.18 48.90
CA LYS A 1224 -25.58 1.00 48.15
C LYS A 1224 -27.06 0.75 48.42
N ASN A 1225 -27.77 0.05 47.53
CA ASN A 1225 -29.11 -0.45 47.88
C ASN A 1225 -29.07 -1.65 48.85
N GLU A 1226 -30.24 -2.09 49.29
CA GLU A 1226 -30.42 -3.20 50.24
C GLU A 1226 -29.96 -4.56 49.68
N LYS A 1227 -30.03 -4.77 48.35
CA LYS A 1227 -29.67 -6.03 47.67
C LYS A 1227 -28.18 -6.15 47.41
N SER A 1228 -27.46 -5.04 47.30
CA SER A 1228 -26.01 -5.05 47.11
C SER A 1228 -25.26 -5.48 48.37
N SER A 1229 -24.18 -6.22 48.20
CA SER A 1229 -23.28 -6.67 49.28
C SER A 1229 -22.14 -5.69 49.59
N GLY A 1230 -21.99 -4.59 48.84
CA GLY A 1230 -20.90 -3.62 49.03
C GLY A 1230 -21.16 -2.25 48.39
N THR A 1231 -20.19 -1.34 48.53
CA THR A 1231 -20.23 0.05 48.05
C THR A 1231 -19.23 0.29 46.92
N TYR A 1232 -18.84 -0.76 46.18
CA TYR A 1232 -17.82 -0.66 45.14
C TYR A 1232 -18.34 0.11 43.93
N VAL A 1233 -17.59 1.10 43.48
CA VAL A 1233 -17.78 1.80 42.20
C VAL A 1233 -16.65 1.36 41.29
N SER A 1234 -16.94 1.20 40.00
CA SER A 1234 -15.97 0.83 38.97
C SER A 1234 -16.05 1.80 37.79
N ILE A 1235 -14.90 2.19 37.26
CA ILE A 1235 -14.71 2.97 36.03
C ILE A 1235 -13.90 2.09 35.10
N ASP A 1236 -14.40 1.89 33.88
CA ASP A 1236 -13.89 0.98 32.85
C ASP A 1236 -13.38 1.81 31.66
N ALA A 1237 -14.15 2.82 31.20
CA ALA A 1237 -13.72 3.81 30.21
C ALA A 1237 -14.61 5.08 30.23
N PHE A 1238 -14.21 6.13 29.52
CA PHE A 1238 -15.08 7.24 29.09
C PHE A 1238 -15.23 7.20 27.56
N LEU A 1239 -16.38 7.62 27.01
CA LEU A 1239 -16.59 7.72 25.55
C LEU A 1239 -16.98 9.14 25.17
N VAL A 1240 -16.11 9.88 24.48
CA VAL A 1240 -16.35 11.25 24.01
C VAL A 1240 -16.89 11.21 22.58
N VAL A 1241 -18.16 11.54 22.37
CA VAL A 1241 -18.76 11.54 21.02
C VAL A 1241 -18.51 12.90 20.37
N GLY A 1242 -17.98 12.93 19.14
CA GLY A 1242 -17.74 14.14 18.36
C GLY A 1242 -19.01 14.88 17.92
N ALA A 1243 -18.81 15.98 17.20
CA ALA A 1243 -19.87 16.74 16.55
C ALA A 1243 -19.54 16.93 15.06
N ALA A 1244 -20.54 16.76 14.19
CA ALA A 1244 -20.39 16.96 12.76
C ALA A 1244 -19.99 18.41 12.43
N ASP A 1245 -18.99 18.55 11.57
CA ASP A 1245 -18.58 19.83 10.99
C ASP A 1245 -19.70 20.37 10.08
N ASP A 1246 -20.47 21.36 10.54
CA ASP A 1246 -21.54 22.00 9.79
C ASP A 1246 -21.00 23.06 8.81
N GLY A 1247 -20.08 22.61 7.95
CA GLY A 1247 -19.22 23.44 7.11
C GLY A 1247 -19.94 24.53 6.30
N PHE A 1248 -20.06 25.73 6.88
CA PHE A 1248 -20.17 27.03 6.22
C PHE A 1248 -19.97 28.17 7.24
N GLY A 1249 -18.74 28.70 7.38
CA GLY A 1249 -18.46 29.77 8.34
C GLY A 1249 -17.15 30.53 8.10
N THR A 1250 -17.10 31.40 7.09
CA THR A 1250 -15.98 32.31 6.88
C THR A 1250 -15.94 33.43 7.94
N GLU A 1251 -14.90 33.52 8.75
CA GLU A 1251 -14.36 34.81 9.22
C GLU A 1251 -12.90 34.66 9.70
N GLN A 1252 -12.02 35.57 9.26
CA GLN A 1252 -10.62 35.60 9.72
C GLN A 1252 -10.54 36.13 11.16
N PRO A 1253 -9.64 35.62 12.01
CA PRO A 1253 -9.22 36.35 13.19
C PRO A 1253 -8.50 37.65 12.77
N PRO A 1254 -8.77 38.81 13.41
CA PRO A 1254 -8.04 40.05 13.15
C PRO A 1254 -6.56 39.95 13.55
N GLU A 1255 -5.72 40.77 12.91
CA GLU A 1255 -4.36 41.06 13.38
C GLU A 1255 -4.39 41.79 14.73
N ASP A 1256 -3.64 41.29 15.72
CA ASP A 1256 -2.92 42.06 16.78
C ASP A 1256 -1.91 41.15 17.52
#